data_AF-A0A1I3TKA0-F1
#
_entry.id   AF-A0A1I3TKA0-F1
#
_cell.length_a   1.000
_cell.length_b   1.000
_cell.length_c   1.000
_cell.angle_alpha   90.00
_cell.angle_beta   90.00
_cell.angle_gamma   90.00
#
_symmetry.space_group_name_H-M   'P 1'
#
loop_
_entity.id
_entity.type
_entity.pdbx_description
1 polymer ?
#
loop_
_entity_poly.entity_id
_entity_poly.type
_entity_poly.pdbx_seq_one_letter_code
_entity_poly.pdbx_strand_id
1 'polypeptide(L)'
;MRLRALVAMAIVLTVAPCVPALAEEPPPPPPATATETPAPTGETPAPAEQPPAPKLEPGLAADGDGARVIVEVTAPAEAVPVAGEARSLPGAEVVLQPPDTSFIVVEGTSESLAALAQDPRVVSVRRDRAYSPVSLASGLKLIGADQAQAEGATGEGKMIAVIDTGIDRDHPALAGKVVEEACFSATDGGAKSLCPGGAGTQTGQGAADAKTPMCVEGTVNLCDHGTHVAGIAHAVAPGADIAAIQVFSRIDDCEGGEACLSAYESTILLALDHVAKLKDSHPGLVAVNLSLGGGLYEGACDGEPEIGAMKQKIETLRAKGVVTVAAAGNEGMSGAGAPGCISGAVTVGATGDDDRVPEWSNYGSVLDLFAPGVEIDSAVPNGGTAVYSGTSMSTPHVTGALAALAGKSADATPDALVGKLTAAGRPIVYDEVTTPRLDLYGALTGRAPSPPATQDPAPGDGSTPDDPGDDPDPNPSSGPSPAPEPVDPPAPSPVPLPTVTVTVTVTATPATAPTVCSRGKATKTLTAAGWATEMTRGKGELPDETLGCYLRLVAKASGVFPELTRASTPGTAYRVLKPAGKTKLTQKIKMESELLAAWLNWAHGGVNFTAKISKSTTVRDTLIAAERQRLKGATLAEYTSILKKHVNARRIA
;
A
#
# COMPACT_ATOMS: atom_id res chain seq x y z
N MET A 1 -46.19 -14.31 40.12
CA MET A 1 -47.57 -14.39 40.64
C MET A 1 -47.93 -13.03 41.23
N ARG A 2 -48.94 -12.36 40.65
CA ARG A 2 -49.60 -11.09 41.04
C ARG A 2 -48.79 -9.78 40.94
N LEU A 3 -49.36 -8.59 40.78
CA LEU A 3 -50.40 -8.01 39.90
C LEU A 3 -50.42 -6.49 40.23
N ARG A 4 -50.35 -5.62 39.20
CA ARG A 4 -50.89 -4.25 39.01
C ARG A 4 -51.52 -3.44 40.19
N ALA A 5 -51.23 -2.13 40.23
CA ALA A 5 -52.14 -0.95 40.07
C ALA A 5 -51.44 0.34 40.60
N LEU A 6 -51.16 1.40 39.82
CA LEU A 6 -52.01 2.52 39.34
C LEU A 6 -52.76 3.32 40.42
N VAL A 7 -52.32 4.57 40.66
CA VAL A 7 -53.16 5.69 41.11
C VAL A 7 -52.73 6.94 40.34
N ALA A 8 -53.72 7.59 39.71
CA ALA A 8 -53.65 8.88 39.04
C ALA A 8 -54.18 9.99 39.95
N MET A 9 -53.68 11.22 39.78
CA MET A 9 -54.41 12.42 40.21
C MET A 9 -54.12 13.58 39.25
N ALA A 10 -55.17 14.05 38.58
CA ALA A 10 -55.26 15.33 37.85
C ALA A 10 -55.53 16.47 38.88
N ILE A 11 -55.53 17.78 38.65
CA ILE A 11 -56.01 18.75 37.63
C ILE A 11 -55.30 20.09 38.04
N VAL A 12 -54.92 21.06 37.21
CA VAL A 12 -55.71 22.21 36.74
C VAL A 12 -54.82 23.12 35.87
N LEU A 13 -55.33 23.44 34.68
CA LEU A 13 -54.84 24.44 33.73
C LEU A 13 -55.51 25.78 34.06
N THR A 14 -54.75 26.87 34.16
CA THR A 14 -55.26 28.25 33.97
C THR A 14 -54.32 29.01 33.05
N VAL A 15 -54.88 29.80 32.15
CA VAL A 15 -54.22 30.46 31.01
C VAL A 15 -54.46 31.98 31.08
N ALA A 16 -53.44 32.74 30.65
CA ALA A 16 -53.40 34.13 30.13
C ALA A 16 -53.10 35.29 31.11
N PRO A 17 -52.53 36.45 30.65
CA PRO A 17 -51.62 36.72 29.50
C PRO A 17 -50.49 37.79 29.76
N CYS A 18 -49.56 37.92 28.78
CA CYS A 18 -48.69 39.09 28.41
C CYS A 18 -47.69 39.64 29.45
N VAL A 19 -46.39 39.93 29.18
CA VAL A 19 -45.72 40.80 28.18
C VAL A 19 -44.21 40.42 28.14
N PRO A 20 -43.48 40.48 27.01
CA PRO A 20 -42.03 40.23 26.98
C PRO A 20 -41.22 41.49 27.32
N ALA A 21 -40.25 41.36 28.24
CA ALA A 21 -39.26 42.39 28.52
C ALA A 21 -38.01 42.18 27.64
N LEU A 22 -37.64 43.24 26.93
CA LEU A 22 -36.43 43.39 26.13
C LEU A 22 -35.19 43.42 27.03
N ALA A 23 -34.11 42.74 26.62
CA ALA A 23 -32.78 42.87 27.21
C ALA A 23 -31.77 43.28 26.12
N GLU A 24 -31.02 44.32 26.41
CA GLU A 24 -30.10 45.07 25.53
C GLU A 24 -28.83 44.28 25.12
N GLU A 25 -28.32 44.59 23.92
CA GLU A 25 -27.03 44.14 23.39
C GLU A 25 -25.83 44.89 24.05
N PRO A 26 -24.67 44.23 24.24
CA PRO A 26 -23.45 44.87 24.72
C PRO A 26 -22.71 45.67 23.61
N PRO A 27 -21.97 46.75 23.97
CA PRO A 27 -21.38 47.69 23.01
C PRO A 27 -20.07 47.19 22.34
N PRO A 28 -19.71 47.74 21.15
CA PRO A 28 -18.53 47.35 20.39
C PRO A 28 -17.21 47.97 20.93
N PRO A 29 -16.05 47.34 20.67
CA PRO A 29 -14.74 47.82 21.12
C PRO A 29 -14.19 48.99 20.27
N PRO A 30 -13.30 49.83 20.84
CA PRO A 30 -12.79 51.05 20.20
C PRO A 30 -11.67 50.80 19.17
N PRO A 31 -11.43 51.74 18.23
CA PRO A 31 -10.44 51.62 17.17
C PRO A 31 -9.00 51.86 17.66
N ALA A 32 -8.05 51.09 17.14
CA ALA A 32 -6.63 51.19 17.48
C ALA A 32 -5.92 52.29 16.67
N THR A 33 -5.33 53.24 17.39
CA THR A 33 -4.42 54.28 16.89
C THR A 33 -3.03 53.74 16.57
N ALA A 34 -2.44 54.26 15.49
CA ALA A 34 -1.06 54.05 15.07
C ALA A 34 -0.06 54.76 16.00
N THR A 35 1.07 54.11 16.26
CA THR A 35 2.28 54.74 16.82
C THR A 35 3.52 54.12 16.17
N GLU A 36 4.46 55.00 15.86
CA GLU A 36 5.66 54.85 15.04
C GLU A 36 6.92 54.47 15.86
N THR A 37 7.90 53.83 15.19
CA THR A 37 9.39 53.87 15.41
C THR A 37 10.01 52.87 16.43
N PRO A 38 11.28 52.36 16.30
CA PRO A 38 12.36 52.57 15.30
C PRO A 38 12.94 51.31 14.62
N ALA A 39 13.77 51.55 13.60
CA ALA A 39 14.61 50.57 12.89
C ALA A 39 15.80 50.03 13.72
N PRO A 40 16.28 48.81 13.43
CA PRO A 40 17.65 48.42 13.69
C PRO A 40 18.42 48.14 12.38
N THR A 41 19.52 48.86 12.24
CA THR A 41 20.64 48.60 11.34
C THR A 41 21.32 47.28 11.68
N GLY A 42 21.57 46.43 10.68
CA GLY A 42 22.41 45.24 10.79
C GLY A 42 22.31 44.36 9.56
N GLU A 43 23.21 44.56 8.60
CA GLU A 43 23.41 43.65 7.46
C GLU A 43 23.87 42.27 7.97
N THR A 44 23.21 41.21 7.50
CA THR A 44 23.70 39.82 7.53
C THR A 44 23.49 39.27 6.11
N PRO A 45 24.46 38.60 5.48
CA PRO A 45 24.37 38.22 4.08
C PRO A 45 23.28 37.17 3.89
N ALA A 46 22.48 37.33 2.83
CA ALA A 46 21.45 36.38 2.43
C ALA A 46 22.07 35.00 2.12
N PRO A 47 21.46 33.87 2.54
CA PRO A 47 21.82 32.56 2.03
C PRO A 47 21.55 32.52 0.52
N ALA A 48 22.49 31.97 -0.25
CA ALA A 48 22.29 31.74 -1.68
C ALA A 48 21.05 30.86 -1.89
N GLU A 49 20.12 31.36 -2.68
CA GLU A 49 18.85 30.73 -3.00
C GLU A 49 19.13 29.52 -3.91
N GLN A 50 18.87 28.32 -3.41
CA GLN A 50 19.01 27.09 -4.19
C GLN A 50 17.93 27.11 -5.30
N PRO A 51 18.27 26.89 -6.58
CA PRO A 51 17.31 27.04 -7.66
C PRO A 51 16.14 26.06 -7.47
N PRO A 52 14.90 26.49 -7.73
CA PRO A 52 13.73 25.62 -7.60
C PRO A 52 13.84 24.44 -8.56
N ALA A 53 13.43 23.26 -8.10
CA ALA A 53 13.35 22.06 -8.92
C ALA A 53 12.51 22.34 -10.20
N PRO A 54 12.87 21.75 -11.36
CA PRO A 54 12.15 21.98 -12.59
C PRO A 54 10.70 21.51 -12.43
N LYS A 55 9.75 22.43 -12.62
CA LYS A 55 8.30 22.17 -12.51
C LYS A 55 7.74 21.38 -13.69
N LEU A 56 8.48 21.26 -14.79
CA LEU A 56 8.08 20.56 -16.01
C LEU A 56 8.73 19.17 -16.05
N GLU A 57 7.91 18.13 -16.24
CA GLU A 57 8.41 16.77 -16.48
C GLU A 57 9.28 16.71 -17.75
N PRO A 58 10.49 16.10 -17.69
CA PRO A 58 11.38 15.98 -18.85
C PRO A 58 10.72 15.25 -20.04
N GLY A 59 10.95 15.74 -21.27
CA GLY A 59 10.50 15.07 -22.49
C GLY A 59 9.01 15.26 -22.84
N LEU A 60 8.29 16.16 -22.16
CA LEU A 60 6.92 16.54 -22.55
C LEU A 60 6.91 17.27 -23.90
N ALA A 61 6.08 16.80 -24.84
CA ALA A 61 5.87 17.37 -26.18
C ALA A 61 7.14 17.53 -27.04
N ALA A 62 8.19 16.74 -26.76
CA ALA A 62 9.48 16.81 -27.44
C ALA A 62 9.42 16.50 -28.96
N ASP A 63 8.38 15.78 -29.40
CA ASP A 63 8.18 15.37 -30.80
C ASP A 63 7.36 16.38 -31.63
N GLY A 64 6.97 17.52 -31.04
CA GLY A 64 6.22 18.58 -31.71
C GLY A 64 4.69 18.40 -31.73
N ASP A 65 4.21 17.21 -31.37
CA ASP A 65 2.80 16.95 -31.09
C ASP A 65 2.47 17.41 -29.65
N GLY A 66 1.39 18.16 -29.48
CA GLY A 66 0.96 18.63 -28.16
C GLY A 66 0.77 17.48 -27.16
N ALA A 67 1.01 17.74 -25.87
CA ALA A 67 0.85 16.77 -24.80
C ALA A 67 -0.32 17.16 -23.89
N ARG A 68 -1.16 16.18 -23.55
CA ARG A 68 -2.14 16.29 -22.47
C ARG A 68 -1.42 16.15 -21.13
N VAL A 69 -1.60 17.11 -20.23
CA VAL A 69 -0.89 17.23 -18.95
C VAL A 69 -1.83 17.58 -17.80
N ILE A 70 -1.45 17.14 -16.61
CA ILE A 70 -1.97 17.63 -15.33
C ILE A 70 -1.08 18.78 -14.89
N VAL A 71 -1.68 19.96 -14.70
CA VAL A 71 -1.05 21.14 -14.11
C VAL A 71 -1.52 21.25 -12.67
N GLU A 72 -0.66 20.89 -11.72
CA GLU A 72 -0.93 21.04 -10.30
C GLU A 72 -0.65 22.48 -9.87
N VAL A 73 -1.54 23.07 -9.09
CA VAL A 73 -1.45 24.45 -8.61
C VAL A 73 -1.33 24.50 -7.09
N THR A 74 -0.82 25.61 -6.56
CA THR A 74 -0.46 25.75 -5.14
C THR A 74 -1.66 25.70 -4.19
N ALA A 75 -2.87 25.98 -4.68
CA ALA A 75 -4.12 25.85 -3.93
C ALA A 75 -5.32 25.73 -4.89
N PRO A 76 -6.47 25.16 -4.47
CA PRO A 76 -7.64 25.04 -5.33
C PRO A 76 -8.16 26.38 -5.88
N ALA A 77 -8.02 27.46 -5.10
CA ALA A 77 -8.38 28.81 -5.53
C ALA A 77 -7.57 29.31 -6.75
N GLU A 78 -6.37 28.77 -6.96
CA GLU A 78 -5.47 29.14 -8.05
C GLU A 78 -5.76 28.39 -9.36
N ALA A 79 -6.60 27.34 -9.33
CA ALA A 79 -6.93 26.55 -10.52
C ALA A 79 -7.65 27.39 -11.59
N VAL A 80 -8.55 28.29 -11.16
CA VAL A 80 -9.30 29.18 -12.08
C VAL A 80 -8.38 30.24 -12.71
N PRO A 81 -7.56 30.99 -11.96
CA PRO A 81 -6.58 31.90 -12.52
C PRO A 81 -5.55 31.24 -13.46
N VAL A 82 -4.99 30.08 -13.08
CA VAL A 82 -3.99 29.36 -13.91
C VAL A 82 -4.64 28.80 -15.18
N ALA A 83 -5.89 28.34 -15.12
CA ALA A 83 -6.64 27.98 -16.32
C ALA A 83 -6.91 29.19 -17.23
N GLY A 84 -7.03 30.39 -16.66
CA GLY A 84 -7.09 31.64 -17.44
C GLY A 84 -5.80 31.90 -18.21
N GLU A 85 -4.65 31.73 -17.55
CA GLU A 85 -3.32 31.87 -18.15
C GLU A 85 -3.11 30.83 -19.26
N ALA A 86 -3.43 29.56 -19.00
CA ALA A 86 -3.34 28.48 -19.98
C ALA A 86 -4.13 28.78 -21.26
N ARG A 87 -5.35 29.32 -21.16
CA ARG A 87 -6.17 29.69 -22.33
C ARG A 87 -5.59 30.86 -23.14
N SER A 88 -4.69 31.64 -22.55
CA SER A 88 -4.05 32.78 -23.22
C SER A 88 -2.78 32.38 -23.98
N LEU A 89 -2.23 31.19 -23.71
CA LEU A 89 -1.02 30.69 -24.32
C LEU A 89 -1.32 30.06 -25.70
N PRO A 90 -0.56 30.42 -26.76
CA PRO A 90 -0.71 29.79 -28.07
C PRO A 90 -0.48 28.28 -28.01
N GLY A 91 -1.43 27.51 -28.55
CA GLY A 91 -1.32 26.05 -28.61
C GLY A 91 -1.66 25.32 -27.31
N ALA A 92 -2.20 26.00 -26.30
CA ALA A 92 -2.73 25.39 -25.08
C ALA A 92 -4.27 25.40 -25.04
N GLU A 93 -4.87 24.28 -24.64
CA GLU A 93 -6.29 24.10 -24.42
C GLU A 93 -6.53 23.55 -23.01
N VAL A 94 -7.38 24.20 -22.21
CA VAL A 94 -7.80 23.66 -20.90
C VAL A 94 -8.88 22.61 -21.12
N VAL A 95 -8.52 21.34 -20.95
CA VAL A 95 -9.40 20.20 -21.22
C VAL A 95 -10.29 19.84 -20.02
N LEU A 96 -9.78 20.04 -18.80
CA LEU A 96 -10.54 19.78 -17.58
C LEU A 96 -10.18 20.81 -16.50
N GLN A 97 -11.20 21.33 -15.82
CA GLN A 97 -11.04 22.23 -14.69
C GLN A 97 -12.05 21.84 -13.61
N PRO A 98 -11.72 20.85 -12.76
CA PRO A 98 -12.64 20.40 -11.72
C PRO A 98 -12.82 21.48 -10.64
N PRO A 99 -14.01 21.62 -10.04
CA PRO A 99 -14.22 22.53 -8.93
C PRO A 99 -13.50 22.03 -7.67
N ASP A 100 -13.01 22.96 -6.84
CA ASP A 100 -12.41 22.70 -5.53
C ASP A 100 -11.17 21.78 -5.51
N THR A 101 -10.50 21.59 -6.66
CA THR A 101 -9.25 20.80 -6.78
C THR A 101 -8.03 21.67 -7.08
N SER A 102 -6.86 21.28 -6.56
CA SER A 102 -5.57 21.93 -6.83
C SER A 102 -4.94 21.53 -8.16
N PHE A 103 -5.72 21.22 -9.20
CA PHE A 103 -5.18 20.91 -10.52
C PHE A 103 -6.15 21.27 -11.64
N ILE A 104 -5.58 21.40 -12.84
CA ILE A 104 -6.32 21.48 -14.11
C ILE A 104 -5.66 20.53 -15.11
N VAL A 105 -6.37 20.16 -16.16
CA VAL A 105 -5.82 19.40 -17.29
C VAL A 105 -5.72 20.31 -18.49
N VAL A 106 -4.53 20.34 -19.10
CA VAL A 106 -4.22 21.17 -20.27
C VAL A 106 -3.67 20.28 -21.36
N GLU A 107 -4.05 20.49 -22.61
CA GLU A 107 -3.34 19.96 -23.78
C GLU A 107 -2.52 21.10 -24.37
N GLY A 108 -1.20 20.93 -24.49
CA GLY A 108 -0.31 22.03 -24.85
C GLY A 108 0.96 21.61 -25.59
N THR A 109 1.53 22.51 -26.40
CA THR A 109 2.86 22.33 -27.01
C THR A 109 3.97 22.49 -25.97
N SER A 110 5.19 22.02 -26.29
CA SER A 110 6.39 22.21 -25.47
C SER A 110 6.55 23.64 -24.96
N GLU A 111 6.32 24.64 -25.82
CA GLU A 111 6.46 26.06 -25.48
C GLU A 111 5.38 26.52 -24.49
N SER A 112 4.13 26.12 -24.72
CA SER A 112 3.01 26.50 -23.84
C SER A 112 3.11 25.84 -22.46
N LEU A 113 3.57 24.58 -22.41
CA LEU A 113 3.76 23.84 -21.17
C LEU A 113 4.95 24.37 -20.37
N ALA A 114 6.05 24.73 -21.05
CA ALA A 114 7.17 25.41 -20.43
C ALA A 114 6.77 26.78 -19.87
N ALA A 115 5.93 27.54 -20.57
CA ALA A 115 5.40 28.82 -20.08
C ALA A 115 4.52 28.63 -18.84
N LEU A 116 3.63 27.63 -18.82
CA LEU A 116 2.83 27.30 -17.64
C LEU A 116 3.69 26.90 -16.43
N ALA A 117 4.77 26.16 -16.66
CA ALA A 117 5.71 25.79 -15.61
C ALA A 117 6.40 27.01 -14.96
N GLN A 118 6.47 28.17 -15.63
CA GLN A 118 7.01 29.40 -15.04
C GLN A 118 6.02 30.13 -14.12
N ASP A 119 4.73 29.79 -14.17
CA ASP A 119 3.74 30.43 -13.30
C ASP A 119 4.04 30.11 -11.82
N PRO A 120 4.18 31.11 -10.94
CA PRO A 120 4.47 30.89 -9.53
C PRO A 120 3.37 30.11 -8.80
N ARG A 121 2.16 30.08 -9.35
CA ARG A 121 1.02 29.30 -8.82
C ARG A 121 1.05 27.84 -9.27
N VAL A 122 1.87 27.48 -10.25
CA VAL A 122 2.02 26.10 -10.72
C VAL A 122 3.09 25.40 -9.88
N VAL A 123 2.71 24.24 -9.34
CA VAL A 123 3.57 23.34 -8.55
C VAL A 123 4.28 22.36 -9.47
N SER A 124 3.57 21.79 -10.44
CA SER A 124 4.15 20.90 -11.45
C SER A 124 3.28 20.77 -12.69
N VAL A 125 3.92 20.39 -13.80
CA VAL A 125 3.31 20.07 -15.09
C VAL A 125 3.81 18.68 -15.47
N ARG A 126 2.91 17.70 -15.44
CA ARG A 126 3.21 16.28 -15.68
C ARG A 126 2.26 15.68 -16.72
N ARG A 127 2.66 14.64 -17.44
CA ARG A 127 1.81 13.98 -18.44
C ARG A 127 0.52 13.47 -17.80
N ASP A 128 -0.62 13.77 -18.44
CA ASP A 128 -1.90 13.16 -18.11
C ASP A 128 -1.93 11.79 -18.78
N ARG A 129 -1.54 10.76 -18.02
CA ARG A 129 -1.37 9.40 -18.53
C ARG A 129 -2.74 8.79 -18.80
N ALA A 130 -2.99 8.44 -20.06
CA ALA A 130 -4.15 7.62 -20.41
C ALA A 130 -3.84 6.16 -20.06
N TYR A 131 -4.64 5.61 -19.16
CA TYR A 131 -4.65 4.17 -18.87
C TYR A 131 -5.84 3.56 -19.62
N SER A 132 -5.56 2.59 -20.49
CA SER A 132 -6.61 1.80 -21.12
C SER A 132 -6.80 0.55 -20.26
N PRO A 133 -8.05 0.15 -19.95
CA PRO A 133 -8.26 -1.04 -19.14
C PRO A 133 -7.52 -2.23 -19.76
N VAL A 134 -6.64 -2.85 -18.98
CA VAL A 134 -5.96 -4.07 -19.39
C VAL A 134 -7.01 -5.17 -19.42
N SER A 135 -7.59 -5.40 -20.60
CA SER A 135 -8.34 -6.62 -20.82
C SER A 135 -7.50 -7.80 -20.33
N LEU A 136 -8.08 -8.79 -19.67
CA LEU A 136 -7.35 -10.01 -19.30
C LEU A 136 -6.56 -10.56 -20.49
N ALA A 137 -7.10 -10.43 -21.71
CA ALA A 137 -6.41 -10.76 -22.95
C ALA A 137 -5.07 -10.03 -23.17
N SER A 138 -4.93 -8.74 -22.80
CA SER A 138 -3.64 -8.02 -22.87
C SER A 138 -2.67 -8.48 -21.79
N GLY A 139 -3.14 -8.75 -20.56
CA GLY A 139 -2.32 -9.34 -19.50
C GLY A 139 -1.78 -10.72 -19.88
N LEU A 140 -2.65 -11.58 -20.43
CA LEU A 140 -2.29 -12.90 -20.95
C LEU A 140 -1.23 -12.82 -22.06
N LYS A 141 -1.38 -11.89 -23.02
CA LYS A 141 -0.40 -11.68 -24.09
C LYS A 141 0.94 -11.18 -23.54
N LEU A 142 0.92 -10.26 -22.59
CA LEU A 142 2.15 -9.70 -22.00
C LEU A 142 3.02 -10.79 -21.36
N ILE A 143 2.39 -11.75 -20.69
CA ILE A 143 3.08 -12.88 -20.07
C ILE A 143 3.25 -14.07 -21.00
N GLY A 144 2.82 -13.98 -22.27
CA GLY A 144 2.90 -15.07 -23.25
C GLY A 144 2.01 -16.27 -22.93
N ALA A 145 0.94 -16.11 -22.15
CA ALA A 145 0.03 -17.20 -21.81
C ALA A 145 -0.72 -17.73 -23.03
N ASP A 146 -1.12 -16.87 -23.96
CA ASP A 146 -1.75 -17.27 -25.22
C ASP A 146 -0.82 -18.17 -26.07
N GLN A 147 0.46 -17.81 -26.15
CA GLN A 147 1.48 -18.59 -26.84
C GLN A 147 1.72 -19.93 -26.13
N ALA A 148 1.82 -19.93 -24.80
CA ALA A 148 2.00 -21.15 -24.02
C ALA A 148 0.79 -22.10 -24.15
N GLN A 149 -0.43 -21.55 -24.18
CA GLN A 149 -1.65 -22.32 -24.40
C GLN A 149 -1.70 -22.93 -25.80
N ALA A 150 -1.23 -22.21 -26.82
CA ALA A 150 -1.10 -22.74 -28.19
C ALA A 150 -0.13 -23.95 -28.25
N GLU A 151 0.89 -23.99 -27.38
CA GLU A 151 1.80 -25.13 -27.19
C GLU A 151 1.23 -26.22 -26.26
N GLY A 152 -0.05 -26.11 -25.88
CA GLY A 152 -0.76 -27.06 -25.02
C GLY A 152 -0.45 -26.94 -23.53
N ALA A 153 0.22 -25.86 -23.08
CA ALA A 153 0.42 -25.59 -21.66
C ALA A 153 -0.84 -24.97 -21.04
N THR A 154 -1.91 -25.75 -20.97
CA THR A 154 -3.22 -25.31 -20.48
C THR A 154 -3.42 -25.60 -18.99
N GLY A 155 -2.56 -26.42 -18.38
CA GLY A 155 -2.73 -26.92 -17.00
C GLY A 155 -3.66 -28.13 -16.89
N GLU A 156 -3.95 -28.81 -18.00
CA GLU A 156 -4.75 -30.03 -18.01
C GLU A 156 -4.21 -31.09 -17.03
N GLY A 157 -5.12 -31.69 -16.26
CA GLY A 157 -4.78 -32.68 -15.22
C GLY A 157 -4.11 -32.08 -13.99
N LYS A 158 -4.01 -30.75 -13.90
CA LYS A 158 -3.53 -30.02 -12.72
C LYS A 158 -4.68 -29.31 -12.02
N MET A 159 -4.45 -28.98 -10.77
CA MET A 159 -5.38 -28.26 -9.92
C MET A 159 -4.64 -27.13 -9.21
N ILE A 160 -5.35 -26.03 -8.99
CA ILE A 160 -4.92 -24.92 -8.13
C ILE A 160 -5.93 -24.73 -7.00
N ALA A 161 -5.47 -24.30 -5.83
CA ALA A 161 -6.34 -23.84 -4.76
C ALA A 161 -6.38 -22.31 -4.74
N VAL A 162 -7.56 -21.73 -4.61
CA VAL A 162 -7.74 -20.28 -4.43
C VAL A 162 -8.31 -20.06 -3.04
N ILE A 163 -7.47 -19.53 -2.13
CA ILE A 163 -7.87 -19.20 -0.76
C ILE A 163 -8.25 -17.73 -0.72
N ASP A 164 -9.55 -17.43 -0.67
CA ASP A 164 -10.08 -16.09 -0.88
C ASP A 164 -11.50 -15.89 -0.27
N THR A 165 -12.29 -14.94 -0.76
CA THR A 165 -13.64 -14.60 -0.29
C THR A 165 -14.73 -15.60 -0.68
N GLY A 166 -14.41 -16.58 -1.52
CA GLY A 166 -15.35 -17.50 -2.16
C GLY A 166 -15.34 -17.34 -3.69
N ILE A 167 -15.98 -18.27 -4.40
CA ILE A 167 -16.06 -18.27 -5.87
C ILE A 167 -17.50 -18.53 -6.31
N ASP A 168 -18.01 -17.75 -7.27
CA ASP A 168 -19.20 -18.11 -8.03
C ASP A 168 -18.88 -19.24 -9.02
N ARG A 169 -19.04 -20.48 -8.56
CA ARG A 169 -18.75 -21.68 -9.37
C ARG A 169 -19.61 -21.84 -10.63
N ASP A 170 -20.76 -21.16 -10.67
CA ASP A 170 -21.68 -21.21 -11.82
C ASP A 170 -21.42 -20.08 -12.81
N HIS A 171 -20.44 -19.21 -12.54
CA HIS A 171 -20.02 -18.18 -13.47
C HIS A 171 -19.66 -18.82 -14.83
N PRO A 172 -20.18 -18.32 -15.97
CA PRO A 172 -19.94 -18.96 -17.28
C PRO A 172 -18.47 -19.18 -17.62
N ALA A 173 -17.59 -18.26 -17.19
CA ALA A 173 -16.14 -18.38 -17.37
C ALA A 173 -15.46 -19.43 -16.47
N LEU A 174 -16.12 -19.92 -15.41
CA LEU A 174 -15.58 -20.89 -14.44
C LEU A 174 -16.39 -22.20 -14.40
N ALA A 175 -17.43 -22.30 -15.22
CA ALA A 175 -18.37 -23.41 -15.20
C ALA A 175 -17.66 -24.75 -15.41
N GLY A 176 -17.84 -25.66 -14.44
CA GLY A 176 -17.23 -26.99 -14.46
C GLY A 176 -15.75 -27.02 -14.08
N LYS A 177 -15.14 -25.90 -13.68
CA LYS A 177 -13.73 -25.83 -13.26
C LYS A 177 -13.55 -25.85 -11.75
N VAL A 178 -14.52 -25.36 -10.99
CA VAL A 178 -14.52 -25.51 -9.53
C VAL A 178 -14.98 -26.92 -9.17
N VAL A 179 -14.05 -27.75 -8.71
CA VAL A 179 -14.29 -29.18 -8.41
C VAL A 179 -14.25 -29.51 -6.92
N GLU A 180 -13.55 -28.69 -6.13
CA GLU A 180 -13.47 -28.82 -4.67
C GLU A 180 -13.86 -27.49 -4.02
N GLU A 181 -14.52 -27.57 -2.87
CA GLU A 181 -14.99 -26.39 -2.13
C GLU A 181 -14.85 -26.58 -0.63
N ALA A 182 -14.36 -25.54 0.05
CA ALA A 182 -14.30 -25.48 1.50
C ALA A 182 -14.49 -24.05 2.02
N CYS A 183 -14.93 -23.93 3.26
CA CYS A 183 -15.06 -22.66 3.96
C CYS A 183 -14.57 -22.78 5.40
N PHE A 184 -13.85 -21.75 5.83
CA PHE A 184 -13.36 -21.55 7.19
C PHE A 184 -13.60 -20.09 7.56
N SER A 185 -14.54 -19.83 8.46
CA SER A 185 -14.96 -18.46 8.74
C SER A 185 -15.17 -18.27 10.24
N ALA A 186 -14.76 -17.13 10.76
CA ALA A 186 -14.87 -16.81 12.17
C ALA A 186 -16.35 -16.65 12.56
N THR A 187 -16.66 -17.06 13.79
CA THR A 187 -18.02 -17.02 14.37
C THR A 187 -18.05 -16.26 15.70
N ASP A 188 -16.95 -15.60 16.04
CA ASP A 188 -16.71 -14.90 17.30
C ASP A 188 -16.18 -13.49 17.05
N GLY A 189 -15.95 -12.72 18.12
CA GLY A 189 -15.35 -11.39 18.01
C GLY A 189 -16.16 -10.34 17.24
N GLY A 190 -17.46 -10.60 17.00
CA GLY A 190 -18.32 -9.76 16.14
C GLY A 190 -18.30 -10.18 14.67
N ALA A 191 -17.52 -11.19 14.30
CA ALA A 191 -17.51 -11.80 12.98
C ALA A 191 -18.72 -12.71 12.76
N LYS A 192 -19.26 -12.61 11.55
CA LYS A 192 -20.32 -13.48 11.04
C LYS A 192 -19.73 -14.37 9.96
N SER A 193 -19.96 -15.67 10.13
CA SER A 193 -19.45 -16.65 9.18
C SER A 193 -20.08 -16.48 7.80
N LEU A 194 -19.23 -16.59 6.78
CA LEU A 194 -19.63 -16.69 5.37
C LEU A 194 -19.91 -18.14 4.93
N CYS A 195 -19.63 -19.13 5.77
CA CYS A 195 -19.96 -20.51 5.44
C CYS A 195 -21.49 -20.72 5.46
N PRO A 196 -22.04 -21.60 4.61
CA PRO A 196 -23.46 -21.87 4.59
C PRO A 196 -24.03 -22.22 5.97
N GLY A 197 -25.19 -21.62 6.28
CA GLY A 197 -25.84 -21.78 7.59
C GLY A 197 -25.11 -21.10 8.77
N GLY A 198 -24.05 -20.33 8.53
CA GLY A 198 -23.29 -19.62 9.56
C GLY A 198 -22.35 -20.52 10.38
N ALA A 199 -22.01 -21.71 9.87
CA ALA A 199 -21.07 -22.62 10.53
C ALA A 199 -19.63 -22.07 10.51
N GLY A 200 -18.78 -22.43 11.48
CA GLY A 200 -17.36 -22.01 11.45
C GLY A 200 -16.53 -22.71 10.37
N THR A 201 -17.00 -23.86 9.87
CA THR A 201 -16.33 -24.62 8.81
C THR A 201 -17.34 -25.44 8.01
N GLN A 202 -17.09 -25.60 6.73
CA GLN A 202 -17.83 -26.50 5.85
C GLN A 202 -16.95 -26.97 4.69
N THR A 203 -17.22 -28.16 4.16
CA THR A 203 -16.59 -28.69 2.94
C THR A 203 -17.64 -29.27 2.01
N GLY A 204 -17.31 -29.38 0.73
CA GLY A 204 -18.19 -29.91 -0.31
C GLY A 204 -18.91 -28.81 -1.08
N GLN A 205 -19.67 -29.23 -2.10
CA GLN A 205 -20.30 -28.33 -3.04
C GLN A 205 -21.15 -27.23 -2.36
N GLY A 206 -20.92 -25.98 -2.76
CA GLY A 206 -21.56 -24.78 -2.24
C GLY A 206 -20.94 -24.24 -0.94
N ALA A 207 -19.90 -24.89 -0.39
CA ALA A 207 -19.24 -24.40 0.82
C ALA A 207 -18.60 -23.03 0.61
N ALA A 208 -18.08 -22.74 -0.59
CA ALA A 208 -17.35 -21.53 -0.91
C ALA A 208 -18.13 -20.56 -1.83
N ASP A 209 -19.45 -20.67 -1.89
CA ASP A 209 -20.28 -19.89 -2.81
C ASP A 209 -20.24 -18.38 -2.50
N ALA A 210 -19.79 -17.57 -3.46
CA ALA A 210 -19.71 -16.11 -3.35
C ALA A 210 -21.06 -15.40 -3.58
N LYS A 211 -22.14 -16.13 -3.88
CA LYS A 211 -23.48 -15.56 -4.13
C LYS A 211 -24.42 -15.63 -2.92
N THR A 212 -23.91 -16.02 -1.76
CA THR A 212 -24.77 -16.14 -0.57
C THR A 212 -25.29 -14.76 -0.13
N PRO A 213 -26.46 -14.68 0.55
CA PRO A 213 -26.95 -13.42 1.10
C PRO A 213 -25.98 -12.76 2.08
N MET A 214 -25.09 -13.52 2.71
CA MET A 214 -24.06 -13.00 3.61
C MET A 214 -22.99 -12.19 2.87
N CYS A 215 -22.79 -12.46 1.59
CA CYS A 215 -21.86 -11.74 0.73
C CYS A 215 -22.42 -10.42 0.19
N VAL A 216 -23.70 -10.11 0.39
CA VAL A 216 -24.35 -8.94 -0.22
C VAL A 216 -24.57 -7.82 0.80
N GLU A 217 -24.19 -6.60 0.47
CA GLU A 217 -24.55 -5.37 1.18
C GLU A 217 -25.19 -4.38 0.19
N GLY A 218 -26.50 -4.16 0.31
CA GLY A 218 -27.25 -3.39 -0.67
C GLY A 218 -27.18 -4.02 -2.06
N THR A 219 -26.54 -3.32 -3.01
CA THR A 219 -26.31 -3.80 -4.38
C THR A 219 -24.88 -4.29 -4.63
N VAL A 220 -24.02 -4.28 -3.60
CA VAL A 220 -22.61 -4.65 -3.70
C VAL A 220 -22.42 -6.08 -3.22
N ASN A 221 -21.65 -6.89 -3.97
CA ASN A 221 -21.20 -8.19 -3.50
C ASN A 221 -19.79 -8.05 -2.91
N LEU A 222 -19.66 -8.21 -1.60
CA LEU A 222 -18.41 -8.10 -0.85
C LEU A 222 -17.47 -9.29 -1.10
N CYS A 223 -17.99 -10.42 -1.59
CA CYS A 223 -17.24 -11.66 -1.84
C CYS A 223 -16.78 -11.81 -3.30
N ASP A 224 -16.79 -10.74 -4.09
CA ASP A 224 -16.48 -10.77 -5.51
C ASP A 224 -15.00 -11.05 -5.83
N HIS A 225 -14.10 -10.61 -4.94
CA HIS A 225 -12.65 -10.70 -5.08
C HIS A 225 -12.16 -12.11 -5.46
N GLY A 226 -12.60 -13.15 -4.74
CA GLY A 226 -12.18 -14.53 -5.02
C GLY A 226 -12.63 -15.06 -6.39
N THR A 227 -13.79 -14.62 -6.88
CA THR A 227 -14.25 -14.96 -8.24
C THR A 227 -13.38 -14.29 -9.30
N HIS A 228 -12.96 -13.04 -9.04
CA HIS A 228 -12.09 -12.26 -9.91
C HIS A 228 -10.70 -12.89 -10.03
N VAL A 229 -10.10 -13.21 -8.88
CA VAL A 229 -8.82 -13.92 -8.78
C VAL A 229 -8.87 -15.28 -9.48
N ALA A 230 -9.93 -16.06 -9.26
CA ALA A 230 -10.10 -17.36 -9.91
C ALA A 230 -10.24 -17.24 -11.43
N GLY A 231 -10.94 -16.22 -11.92
CA GLY A 231 -11.07 -15.93 -13.35
C GLY A 231 -9.71 -15.67 -14.02
N ILE A 232 -8.81 -14.94 -13.36
CA ILE A 232 -7.46 -14.66 -13.88
C ILE A 232 -6.65 -15.96 -13.95
N ALA A 233 -6.61 -16.73 -12.87
CA ALA A 233 -5.85 -17.98 -12.82
C ALA A 233 -6.37 -18.99 -13.86
N HIS A 234 -7.69 -19.08 -14.02
CA HIS A 234 -8.32 -19.91 -15.04
C HIS A 234 -7.96 -19.45 -16.45
N ALA A 235 -7.92 -18.14 -16.71
CA ALA A 235 -7.60 -17.63 -18.03
C ALA A 235 -6.14 -17.89 -18.43
N VAL A 236 -5.21 -17.96 -17.47
CA VAL A 236 -3.82 -18.38 -17.71
C VAL A 236 -3.71 -19.89 -17.93
N ALA A 237 -4.43 -20.70 -17.13
CA ALA A 237 -4.42 -22.15 -17.20
C ALA A 237 -5.85 -22.73 -17.38
N PRO A 238 -6.43 -22.63 -18.59
CA PRO A 238 -7.84 -23.00 -18.83
C PRO A 238 -8.13 -24.49 -18.68
N GLY A 239 -7.10 -25.34 -18.68
CA GLY A 239 -7.19 -26.78 -18.46
C GLY A 239 -7.16 -27.18 -16.98
N ALA A 240 -6.75 -26.29 -16.07
CA ALA A 240 -6.63 -26.61 -14.65
C ALA A 240 -7.99 -26.60 -13.93
N ASP A 241 -8.13 -27.51 -12.98
CA ASP A 241 -9.23 -27.51 -12.01
C ASP A 241 -8.95 -26.53 -10.86
N ILE A 242 -10.01 -26.10 -10.18
CA ILE A 242 -9.96 -25.12 -9.10
C ILE A 242 -10.57 -25.73 -7.83
N ALA A 243 -9.83 -25.64 -6.72
CA ALA A 243 -10.36 -25.79 -5.37
C ALA A 243 -10.65 -24.40 -4.80
N ALA A 244 -11.93 -24.09 -4.59
CA ALA A 244 -12.37 -22.82 -4.00
C ALA A 244 -12.36 -22.92 -2.47
N ILE A 245 -11.58 -22.07 -1.80
CA ILE A 245 -11.45 -22.10 -0.35
C ILE A 245 -11.75 -20.73 0.23
N GLN A 246 -12.91 -20.60 0.86
CA GLN A 246 -13.37 -19.39 1.51
C GLN A 246 -12.68 -19.24 2.89
N VAL A 247 -12.05 -18.09 3.17
CA VAL A 247 -11.44 -17.82 4.51
C VAL A 247 -11.86 -16.53 5.20
N PHE A 248 -12.64 -15.69 4.52
CA PHE A 248 -13.09 -14.40 5.04
C PHE A 248 -14.32 -14.54 5.92
N SER A 249 -14.49 -13.59 6.84
CA SER A 249 -15.67 -13.47 7.69
C SER A 249 -16.25 -12.08 7.50
N ARG A 250 -17.57 -11.95 7.60
CA ARG A 250 -18.24 -10.67 7.51
C ARG A 250 -18.18 -9.95 8.84
N ILE A 251 -17.87 -8.67 8.80
CA ILE A 251 -17.90 -7.75 9.93
C ILE A 251 -18.90 -6.65 9.55
N ASP A 252 -19.99 -6.49 10.31
CA ASP A 252 -21.05 -5.54 9.94
C ASP A 252 -20.73 -4.07 10.28
N ASP A 253 -19.77 -3.84 11.17
CA ASP A 253 -19.39 -2.51 11.66
C ASP A 253 -17.90 -2.30 11.43
N CYS A 254 -17.52 -2.17 10.17
CA CYS A 254 -16.19 -1.72 9.79
C CYS A 254 -16.12 -0.19 9.81
N GLU A 255 -14.97 0.39 9.47
CA GLU A 255 -14.81 1.85 9.46
C GLU A 255 -15.91 2.54 8.63
N GLY A 256 -16.71 3.39 9.26
CA GLY A 256 -17.81 4.09 8.60
C GLY A 256 -19.20 3.50 8.86
N GLY A 257 -19.29 2.34 9.52
CA GLY A 257 -20.56 1.66 9.84
C GLY A 257 -21.11 0.80 8.71
N GLU A 258 -20.29 0.52 7.69
CA GLU A 258 -20.60 -0.38 6.59
C GLU A 258 -19.99 -1.77 6.84
N ALA A 259 -20.58 -2.79 6.23
CA ALA A 259 -20.07 -4.14 6.32
C ALA A 259 -18.82 -4.32 5.46
N CYS A 260 -17.83 -5.04 5.98
CA CYS A 260 -16.64 -5.44 5.24
C CYS A 260 -16.26 -6.89 5.53
N LEU A 261 -15.25 -7.40 4.82
CA LEU A 261 -14.72 -8.73 5.02
C LEU A 261 -13.35 -8.69 5.70
N SER A 262 -13.08 -9.70 6.53
CA SER A 262 -11.76 -9.91 7.13
C SER A 262 -11.42 -11.39 7.19
N ALA A 263 -10.22 -11.75 6.74
CA ALA A 263 -9.66 -13.07 6.95
C ALA A 263 -8.84 -13.06 8.25
N TYR A 264 -9.04 -14.07 9.08
CA TYR A 264 -8.26 -14.26 10.29
C TYR A 264 -7.12 -15.23 10.00
N GLU A 265 -5.98 -15.04 10.65
CA GLU A 265 -4.86 -15.96 10.49
C GLU A 265 -5.26 -17.42 10.79
N SER A 266 -6.12 -17.63 11.79
CA SER A 266 -6.66 -18.95 12.12
C SER A 266 -7.43 -19.62 10.98
N THR A 267 -8.23 -18.86 10.21
CA THR A 267 -8.99 -19.42 9.08
C THR A 267 -8.07 -19.73 7.90
N ILE A 268 -7.05 -18.91 7.68
CA ILE A 268 -6.00 -19.16 6.67
C ILE A 268 -5.20 -20.41 7.03
N LEU A 269 -4.79 -20.59 8.30
CA LEU A 269 -4.08 -21.79 8.76
C LEU A 269 -4.90 -23.07 8.56
N LEU A 270 -6.21 -23.02 8.84
CA LEU A 270 -7.12 -24.15 8.60
C LEU A 270 -7.28 -24.45 7.10
N ALA A 271 -7.35 -23.42 6.27
CA ALA A 271 -7.38 -23.57 4.82
C ALA A 271 -6.11 -24.21 4.27
N LEU A 272 -4.91 -23.80 4.73
CA LEU A 272 -3.65 -24.42 4.30
C LEU A 272 -3.56 -25.89 4.76
N ASP A 273 -4.05 -26.23 5.96
CA ASP A 273 -4.18 -27.62 6.40
C ASP A 273 -5.15 -28.42 5.51
N HIS A 274 -6.24 -27.79 5.06
CA HIS A 274 -7.17 -28.40 4.14
C HIS A 274 -6.55 -28.63 2.76
N VAL A 275 -5.82 -27.67 2.20
CA VAL A 275 -5.04 -27.82 0.96
C VAL A 275 -4.03 -28.97 1.07
N ALA A 276 -3.33 -29.07 2.21
CA ALA A 276 -2.37 -30.15 2.45
C ALA A 276 -3.03 -31.53 2.45
N LYS A 277 -4.29 -31.63 2.93
CA LYS A 277 -5.10 -32.87 2.89
C LYS A 277 -5.67 -33.12 1.48
N LEU A 278 -6.15 -32.09 0.79
CA LEU A 278 -6.65 -32.20 -0.57
C LEU A 278 -5.58 -32.74 -1.51
N LYS A 279 -4.32 -32.34 -1.33
CA LYS A 279 -3.19 -32.88 -2.11
C LYS A 279 -3.07 -34.40 -2.03
N ASP A 280 -3.47 -35.03 -0.93
CA ASP A 280 -3.40 -36.49 -0.76
C ASP A 280 -4.42 -37.22 -1.65
N SER A 281 -5.59 -36.61 -1.90
CA SER A 281 -6.59 -37.13 -2.86
C SER A 281 -6.44 -36.56 -4.27
N HIS A 282 -5.78 -35.41 -4.43
CA HIS A 282 -5.57 -34.70 -5.68
C HIS A 282 -4.07 -34.48 -5.93
N PRO A 283 -3.33 -35.50 -6.41
CA PRO A 283 -1.91 -35.36 -6.70
C PRO A 283 -1.62 -34.30 -7.77
N GLY A 284 -2.62 -33.90 -8.57
CA GLY A 284 -2.54 -32.81 -9.54
C GLY A 284 -2.57 -31.40 -8.92
N LEU A 285 -2.84 -31.22 -7.63
CA LEU A 285 -2.81 -29.92 -6.95
C LEU A 285 -1.36 -29.41 -6.87
N VAL A 286 -1.03 -28.32 -7.55
CA VAL A 286 0.36 -27.86 -7.73
C VAL A 286 0.64 -26.49 -7.14
N ALA A 287 -0.39 -25.66 -6.94
CA ALA A 287 -0.23 -24.33 -6.38
C ALA A 287 -1.44 -23.90 -5.55
N VAL A 288 -1.21 -23.00 -4.61
CA VAL A 288 -2.24 -22.28 -3.86
C VAL A 288 -2.02 -20.77 -4.01
N ASN A 289 -3.09 -20.05 -4.33
CA ASN A 289 -3.13 -18.60 -4.46
C ASN A 289 -3.64 -17.99 -3.15
N LEU A 290 -2.88 -17.03 -2.61
CA LEU A 290 -3.24 -16.18 -1.47
C LEU A 290 -3.17 -14.72 -1.91
N SER A 291 -4.23 -14.25 -2.56
CA SER A 291 -4.40 -12.84 -2.93
C SER A 291 -4.87 -12.01 -1.73
N LEU A 292 -4.15 -12.16 -0.61
CA LEU A 292 -4.43 -11.56 0.68
C LEU A 292 -3.10 -11.35 1.41
N GLY A 293 -3.09 -10.41 2.35
CA GLY A 293 -1.92 -10.18 3.18
C GLY A 293 -2.20 -9.21 4.32
N GLY A 294 -1.30 -9.19 5.29
CA GLY A 294 -1.36 -8.25 6.40
C GLY A 294 0.01 -7.97 7.01
N GLY A 295 0.15 -6.78 7.60
CA GLY A 295 1.44 -6.28 8.07
C GLY A 295 2.34 -5.83 6.93
N LEU A 296 3.56 -5.42 7.27
CA LEU A 296 4.60 -5.04 6.32
C LEU A 296 5.95 -5.43 6.90
N TYR A 297 6.73 -6.16 6.13
CA TYR A 297 8.06 -6.62 6.48
C TYR A 297 9.02 -6.28 5.35
N GLU A 298 10.04 -5.47 5.63
CA GLU A 298 11.04 -5.00 4.63
C GLU A 298 11.87 -6.14 4.02
N GLY A 299 11.87 -7.32 4.67
CA GLY A 299 12.52 -8.52 4.20
C GLY A 299 11.82 -9.78 4.70
N ALA A 300 12.52 -10.91 4.64
CA ALA A 300 11.99 -12.19 5.09
C ALA A 300 11.55 -12.15 6.57
N CYS A 301 10.29 -12.50 6.83
CA CYS A 301 9.68 -12.46 8.17
C CYS A 301 9.77 -13.80 8.93
N ASP A 302 10.59 -14.73 8.45
CA ASP A 302 10.75 -16.09 8.97
C ASP A 302 11.13 -16.18 10.46
N GLY A 303 11.79 -15.15 10.98
CA GLY A 303 12.25 -15.08 12.37
C GLY A 303 11.20 -14.56 13.35
N GLU A 304 10.07 -14.05 12.87
CA GLU A 304 9.04 -13.45 13.71
C GLU A 304 8.21 -14.54 14.40
N PRO A 305 8.07 -14.51 15.74
CA PRO A 305 7.40 -15.58 16.48
C PRO A 305 5.95 -15.84 16.05
N GLU A 306 5.22 -14.79 15.66
CA GLU A 306 3.85 -14.86 15.17
C GLU A 306 3.73 -15.54 13.79
N ILE A 307 4.79 -15.48 12.96
CA ILE A 307 4.80 -16.05 11.60
C ILE A 307 5.03 -17.56 11.60
N GLY A 308 5.60 -18.12 12.67
CA GLY A 308 6.07 -19.51 12.72
C GLY A 308 5.01 -20.55 12.33
N ALA A 309 3.74 -20.35 12.71
CA ALA A 309 2.66 -21.26 12.35
C ALA A 309 2.35 -21.21 10.85
N MET A 310 2.23 -20.01 10.27
CA MET A 310 1.99 -19.81 8.84
C MET A 310 3.15 -20.38 8.00
N LYS A 311 4.39 -20.08 8.41
CA LYS A 311 5.59 -20.61 7.77
C LYS A 311 5.59 -22.13 7.74
N GLN A 312 5.29 -22.79 8.86
CA GLN A 312 5.23 -24.25 8.91
C GLN A 312 4.20 -24.84 7.94
N LYS A 313 3.03 -24.19 7.77
CA LYS A 313 2.02 -24.63 6.79
C LYS A 313 2.55 -24.51 5.36
N ILE A 314 3.19 -23.39 5.02
CA ILE A 314 3.76 -23.14 3.69
C ILE A 314 4.87 -24.14 3.37
N GLU A 315 5.77 -24.40 4.32
CA GLU A 315 6.82 -25.41 4.17
C GLU A 315 6.24 -26.82 3.99
N THR A 316 5.15 -27.15 4.73
CA THR A 316 4.45 -28.43 4.58
C THR A 316 3.85 -28.59 3.17
N LEU A 317 3.23 -27.53 2.63
CA LEU A 317 2.72 -27.54 1.27
C LEU A 317 3.84 -27.71 0.24
N ARG A 318 4.94 -26.96 0.40
CA ARG A 318 6.10 -27.06 -0.49
C ARG A 318 6.69 -28.46 -0.49
N ALA A 319 6.85 -29.08 0.68
CA ALA A 319 7.33 -30.46 0.81
C ALA A 319 6.38 -31.49 0.17
N LYS A 320 5.08 -31.18 0.09
CA LYS A 320 4.08 -31.98 -0.62
C LYS A 320 4.02 -31.69 -2.13
N GLY A 321 4.83 -30.77 -2.65
CA GLY A 321 4.82 -30.41 -4.07
C GLY A 321 3.79 -29.34 -4.44
N VAL A 322 3.33 -28.53 -3.48
CA VAL A 322 2.38 -27.44 -3.70
C VAL A 322 3.08 -26.09 -3.44
N VAL A 323 3.15 -25.25 -4.46
CA VAL A 323 3.73 -23.90 -4.35
C VAL A 323 2.71 -22.96 -3.71
N THR A 324 3.11 -22.22 -2.68
CA THR A 324 2.29 -21.12 -2.16
C THR A 324 2.66 -19.84 -2.88
N VAL A 325 1.69 -19.15 -3.48
CA VAL A 325 1.87 -17.88 -4.19
C VAL A 325 1.08 -16.81 -3.44
N ALA A 326 1.71 -15.70 -3.07
CA ALA A 326 1.11 -14.68 -2.23
C ALA A 326 1.32 -13.27 -2.80
N ALA A 327 0.34 -12.41 -2.59
CA ALA A 327 0.41 -11.00 -2.95
C ALA A 327 1.43 -10.25 -2.08
N ALA A 328 2.21 -9.34 -2.68
CA ALA A 328 3.18 -8.53 -1.95
C ALA A 328 2.53 -7.47 -1.04
N GLY A 329 1.36 -6.94 -1.42
CA GLY A 329 0.68 -5.84 -0.74
C GLY A 329 0.57 -4.60 -1.62
N ASN A 330 -0.28 -3.64 -1.21
CA ASN A 330 -0.73 -2.52 -2.04
C ASN A 330 -0.47 -1.15 -1.37
N GLU A 331 0.62 -1.04 -0.60
CA GLU A 331 0.94 0.14 0.18
C GLU A 331 2.04 1.03 -0.44
N GLY A 332 2.63 0.62 -1.56
CA GLY A 332 3.75 1.34 -2.19
C GLY A 332 5.04 1.27 -1.37
N MET A 333 5.22 0.20 -0.60
CA MET A 333 6.30 0.09 0.36
C MET A 333 7.33 -0.96 -0.04
N SER A 334 8.59 -0.72 0.32
CA SER A 334 9.65 -1.73 0.26
C SER A 334 9.37 -2.84 1.29
N GLY A 335 9.16 -4.06 0.80
CA GLY A 335 8.80 -5.22 1.60
C GLY A 335 7.56 -5.96 1.11
N ALA A 336 7.04 -6.85 1.93
CA ALA A 336 5.78 -7.55 1.69
C ALA A 336 5.02 -7.82 2.99
N GLY A 337 3.70 -7.97 2.89
CA GLY A 337 2.86 -8.45 4.00
C GLY A 337 2.98 -9.95 4.20
N ALA A 338 2.60 -10.47 5.37
CA ALA A 338 2.44 -11.91 5.58
C ALA A 338 1.16 -12.39 4.88
N PRO A 339 1.18 -13.52 4.13
CA PRO A 339 2.25 -14.52 4.06
C PRO A 339 3.34 -14.28 3.00
N GLY A 340 3.26 -13.23 2.15
CA GLY A 340 4.27 -12.94 1.13
C GLY A 340 5.68 -12.64 1.67
N CYS A 341 5.83 -12.19 2.91
CA CYS A 341 7.16 -12.04 3.51
C CYS A 341 7.85 -13.37 3.88
N ILE A 342 7.17 -14.52 3.77
CA ILE A 342 7.70 -15.82 4.20
C ILE A 342 8.54 -16.43 3.08
N SER A 343 9.80 -16.79 3.34
CA SER A 343 10.75 -17.24 2.29
C SER A 343 10.31 -18.51 1.51
N GLY A 344 9.33 -19.26 2.03
CA GLY A 344 8.76 -20.42 1.38
C GLY A 344 7.62 -20.13 0.41
N ALA A 345 7.10 -18.89 0.40
CA ALA A 345 6.10 -18.41 -0.55
C ALA A 345 6.78 -17.86 -1.81
N VAL A 346 6.01 -17.76 -2.90
CA VAL A 346 6.36 -17.00 -4.10
C VAL A 346 5.62 -15.68 -4.03
N THR A 347 6.35 -14.58 -3.93
CA THR A 347 5.79 -13.26 -3.62
C THR A 347 5.70 -12.39 -4.85
N VAL A 348 4.48 -11.90 -5.11
CA VAL A 348 4.11 -11.31 -6.40
C VAL A 348 3.70 -9.85 -6.24
N GLY A 349 4.48 -8.96 -6.86
CA GLY A 349 4.13 -7.55 -7.06
C GLY A 349 3.33 -7.32 -8.35
N ALA A 350 2.88 -6.07 -8.57
CA ALA A 350 2.12 -5.69 -9.74
C ALA A 350 2.90 -4.85 -10.76
N THR A 351 2.57 -5.03 -12.04
CA THR A 351 2.95 -4.13 -13.13
C THR A 351 1.75 -3.78 -14.00
N GLY A 352 1.85 -2.65 -14.70
CA GLY A 352 1.01 -2.32 -15.86
C GLY A 352 1.40 -3.10 -17.11
N ASP A 353 0.69 -2.81 -18.20
CA ASP A 353 0.97 -3.40 -19.52
C ASP A 353 2.23 -2.84 -20.18
N ASP A 354 2.65 -1.64 -19.77
CA ASP A 354 3.90 -0.97 -20.11
C ASP A 354 5.10 -1.40 -19.25
N ASP A 355 4.94 -2.49 -18.47
CA ASP A 355 5.91 -2.98 -17.49
C ASP A 355 6.25 -1.95 -16.38
N ARG A 356 5.44 -0.89 -16.19
CA ARG A 356 5.61 0.03 -15.06
C ARG A 356 5.10 -0.57 -13.77
N VAL A 357 5.86 -0.40 -12.68
CA VAL A 357 5.41 -0.73 -11.33
C VAL A 357 4.51 0.43 -10.83
N PRO A 358 3.23 0.18 -10.50
CA PRO A 358 2.36 1.22 -10.00
C PRO A 358 2.79 1.64 -8.58
N GLU A 359 2.60 2.91 -8.23
CA GLU A 359 3.06 3.48 -6.96
C GLU A 359 2.50 2.79 -5.70
N TRP A 360 1.37 2.10 -5.83
CA TRP A 360 0.77 1.33 -4.75
C TRP A 360 1.33 -0.09 -4.64
N SER A 361 2.01 -0.67 -5.64
CA SER A 361 2.55 -2.01 -5.48
C SER A 361 3.67 -2.01 -4.47
N ASN A 362 3.62 -2.90 -3.48
CA ASN A 362 4.82 -3.19 -2.71
C ASN A 362 5.91 -3.76 -3.61
N TYR A 363 7.16 -3.56 -3.21
CA TYR A 363 8.34 -3.82 -4.03
C TYR A 363 9.54 -4.23 -3.18
N GLY A 364 10.66 -4.57 -3.80
CA GLY A 364 11.93 -4.80 -3.12
C GLY A 364 12.39 -6.24 -3.15
N SER A 365 13.47 -6.52 -2.41
CA SER A 365 14.22 -7.78 -2.52
C SER A 365 13.47 -9.02 -2.02
N VAL A 366 12.35 -8.84 -1.32
CA VAL A 366 11.47 -9.93 -0.87
C VAL A 366 10.53 -10.45 -1.96
N LEU A 367 10.38 -9.73 -3.08
CA LEU A 367 9.55 -10.17 -4.21
C LEU A 367 10.31 -11.16 -5.09
N ASP A 368 9.62 -12.22 -5.52
CA ASP A 368 10.15 -13.18 -6.48
C ASP A 368 9.81 -12.80 -7.93
N LEU A 369 8.60 -12.27 -8.14
CA LEU A 369 8.05 -11.99 -9.46
C LEU A 369 7.20 -10.73 -9.46
N PHE A 370 7.14 -10.07 -10.61
CA PHE A 370 6.04 -9.18 -10.98
C PHE A 370 5.08 -9.90 -11.92
N ALA A 371 3.81 -9.51 -11.91
CA ALA A 371 2.84 -9.90 -12.93
C ALA A 371 1.81 -8.79 -13.18
N PRO A 372 1.04 -8.85 -14.30
CA PRO A 372 0.03 -7.84 -14.60
C PRO A 372 -0.99 -7.69 -13.46
N GLY A 373 -1.15 -6.47 -12.97
CA GLY A 373 -2.04 -6.17 -11.83
C GLY A 373 -2.73 -4.82 -11.90
N VAL A 374 -2.58 -4.08 -13.00
CA VAL A 374 -3.24 -2.78 -13.23
C VAL A 374 -4.41 -3.00 -14.19
N GLU A 375 -5.60 -2.56 -13.79
CA GLU A 375 -6.82 -2.56 -14.60
C GLU A 375 -7.17 -3.92 -15.24
N ILE A 376 -7.12 -5.01 -14.46
CA ILE A 376 -7.40 -6.36 -14.92
C ILE A 376 -8.91 -6.64 -14.94
N ASP A 377 -9.48 -6.84 -16.12
CA ASP A 377 -10.87 -7.28 -16.31
C ASP A 377 -11.06 -8.78 -16.06
N SER A 378 -11.86 -9.19 -15.08
CA SER A 378 -12.10 -10.61 -14.79
C SER A 378 -13.50 -10.86 -14.23
N ALA A 379 -13.84 -12.14 -14.07
CA ALA A 379 -15.14 -12.61 -13.59
C ALA A 379 -15.49 -12.05 -12.21
N VAL A 380 -16.74 -11.63 -12.01
CA VAL A 380 -17.31 -11.35 -10.69
C VAL A 380 -18.63 -12.12 -10.52
N PRO A 381 -19.13 -12.33 -9.30
CA PRO A 381 -20.32 -13.13 -9.08
C PRO A 381 -21.54 -12.68 -9.89
N ASN A 382 -22.44 -13.63 -10.16
CA ASN A 382 -23.67 -13.45 -10.95
C ASN A 382 -23.42 -13.28 -12.46
N GLY A 383 -22.33 -13.85 -12.98
CA GLY A 383 -22.03 -13.88 -14.41
C GLY A 383 -21.48 -12.57 -14.98
N GLY A 384 -21.09 -11.62 -14.13
CA GLY A 384 -20.56 -10.32 -14.54
C GLY A 384 -19.04 -10.32 -14.69
N THR A 385 -18.49 -9.21 -15.18
CA THR A 385 -17.06 -8.93 -15.11
C THR A 385 -16.82 -7.56 -14.49
N ALA A 386 -15.64 -7.36 -13.90
CA ALA A 386 -15.20 -6.09 -13.36
C ALA A 386 -13.70 -5.91 -13.55
N VAL A 387 -13.27 -4.65 -13.58
CA VAL A 387 -11.87 -4.25 -13.74
C VAL A 387 -11.31 -3.88 -12.37
N TYR A 388 -10.32 -4.65 -11.89
CA TYR A 388 -9.64 -4.40 -10.60
C TYR A 388 -8.14 -4.24 -10.77
N SER A 389 -7.56 -3.47 -9.85
CA SER A 389 -6.11 -3.26 -9.74
C SER A 389 -5.62 -3.73 -8.37
N GLY A 390 -4.49 -4.42 -8.33
CA GLY A 390 -3.85 -4.86 -7.10
C GLY A 390 -2.85 -6.00 -7.33
N THR A 391 -1.94 -6.19 -6.38
CA THR A 391 -1.09 -7.40 -6.31
C THR A 391 -1.92 -8.68 -6.18
N SER A 392 -3.15 -8.56 -5.66
CA SER A 392 -4.18 -9.60 -5.70
C SER A 392 -4.50 -10.12 -7.11
N MET A 393 -4.43 -9.27 -8.13
CA MET A 393 -4.68 -9.63 -9.53
C MET A 393 -3.40 -10.15 -10.21
N SER A 394 -2.22 -9.73 -9.77
CA SER A 394 -0.93 -10.27 -10.24
C SER A 394 -0.68 -11.70 -9.78
N THR A 395 -0.96 -12.00 -8.51
CA THR A 395 -0.76 -13.32 -7.88
C THR A 395 -1.37 -14.49 -8.68
N PRO A 396 -2.64 -14.44 -9.13
CA PRO A 396 -3.25 -15.54 -9.88
C PRO A 396 -2.67 -15.76 -11.27
N HIS A 397 -2.00 -14.75 -11.87
CA HIS A 397 -1.25 -14.98 -13.11
C HIS A 397 -0.11 -15.97 -12.89
N VAL A 398 0.63 -15.81 -11.78
CA VAL A 398 1.72 -16.71 -11.40
C VAL A 398 1.19 -18.09 -10.99
N THR A 399 0.10 -18.14 -10.22
CA THR A 399 -0.55 -19.41 -9.86
C THR A 399 -0.99 -20.21 -11.10
N GLY A 400 -1.63 -19.54 -12.06
CA GLY A 400 -2.01 -20.16 -13.33
C GLY A 400 -0.79 -20.61 -14.14
N ALA A 401 0.26 -19.79 -14.20
CA ALA A 401 1.49 -20.13 -14.92
C ALA A 401 2.18 -21.39 -14.36
N LEU A 402 2.19 -21.57 -13.04
CA LEU A 402 2.68 -22.79 -12.40
C LEU A 402 1.87 -24.02 -12.81
N ALA A 403 0.54 -23.91 -12.87
CA ALA A 403 -0.32 -25.00 -13.32
C ALA A 403 -0.11 -25.35 -14.80
N ALA A 404 -0.01 -24.33 -15.66
CA ALA A 404 0.29 -24.47 -17.08
C ALA A 404 1.63 -25.21 -17.32
N LEU A 405 2.70 -24.78 -16.64
CA LEU A 405 4.01 -25.42 -16.73
C LEU A 405 4.00 -26.85 -16.17
N ALA A 406 3.36 -27.07 -15.02
CA ALA A 406 3.26 -28.39 -14.43
C ALA A 406 2.52 -29.37 -15.36
N GLY A 407 1.50 -28.90 -16.10
CA GLY A 407 0.81 -29.69 -17.12
C GLY A 407 1.73 -30.24 -18.21
N LYS A 408 2.81 -29.52 -18.53
CA LYS A 408 3.84 -29.93 -19.51
C LYS A 408 5.05 -30.59 -18.87
N SER A 409 5.13 -30.65 -17.54
CA SER A 409 6.28 -31.16 -16.80
C SER A 409 5.79 -31.90 -15.55
N ALA A 410 5.18 -33.07 -15.74
CA ALA A 410 4.44 -33.78 -14.69
C ALA A 410 5.27 -34.13 -13.44
N ASP A 411 6.59 -34.26 -13.57
CA ASP A 411 7.52 -34.60 -12.49
C ASP A 411 8.40 -33.42 -12.04
N ALA A 412 8.12 -32.19 -12.50
CA ALA A 412 8.88 -31.03 -12.07
C ALA A 412 8.60 -30.71 -10.59
N THR A 413 9.66 -30.49 -9.83
CA THR A 413 9.55 -30.05 -8.44
C THR A 413 9.03 -28.61 -8.37
N PRO A 414 8.43 -28.19 -7.24
CA PRO A 414 8.09 -26.79 -6.99
C PRO A 414 9.22 -25.82 -7.34
N ASP A 415 10.44 -26.10 -6.85
CA ASP A 415 11.60 -25.24 -7.07
C ASP A 415 12.02 -25.17 -8.54
N ALA A 416 11.88 -26.27 -9.28
CA ALA A 416 12.17 -26.28 -10.72
C ALA A 416 11.16 -25.44 -11.51
N LEU A 417 9.87 -25.50 -11.15
CA LEU A 417 8.83 -24.69 -11.78
C LEU A 417 9.01 -23.20 -11.47
N VAL A 418 9.22 -22.85 -10.20
CA VAL A 418 9.48 -21.46 -9.79
C VAL A 418 10.76 -20.94 -10.44
N GLY A 419 11.83 -21.73 -10.44
CA GLY A 419 13.10 -21.37 -11.08
C GLY A 419 12.98 -21.11 -12.58
N LYS A 420 12.10 -21.84 -13.30
CA LYS A 420 11.81 -21.55 -14.71
C LYS A 420 11.14 -20.19 -14.88
N LEU A 421 10.17 -19.85 -14.02
CA LEU A 421 9.46 -18.58 -14.08
C LEU A 421 10.39 -17.40 -13.78
N THR A 422 11.18 -17.48 -12.71
CA THR A 422 12.09 -16.40 -12.31
C THR A 422 13.24 -16.23 -13.30
N ALA A 423 13.76 -17.32 -13.87
CA ALA A 423 14.86 -17.25 -14.84
C ALA A 423 14.44 -16.71 -16.21
N ALA A 424 13.18 -16.91 -16.63
CA ALA A 424 12.71 -16.49 -17.95
C ALA A 424 12.03 -15.12 -17.95
N GLY A 425 11.54 -14.65 -16.79
CA GLY A 425 10.82 -13.39 -16.68
C GLY A 425 11.65 -12.18 -17.13
N ARG A 426 10.97 -11.17 -17.67
CA ARG A 426 11.60 -9.93 -18.12
C ARG A 426 12.12 -9.16 -16.90
N PRO A 427 13.42 -8.82 -16.79
CA PRO A 427 13.92 -8.09 -15.62
C PRO A 427 13.30 -6.70 -15.52
N ILE A 428 12.74 -6.35 -14.37
CA ILE A 428 12.32 -5.00 -14.02
C ILE A 428 13.31 -4.44 -13.01
N VAL A 429 13.96 -3.32 -13.34
CA VAL A 429 15.01 -2.69 -12.52
C VAL A 429 14.46 -1.44 -11.86
N TYR A 430 14.53 -1.36 -10.54
CA TYR A 430 14.01 -0.26 -9.71
C TYR A 430 14.75 -0.26 -8.37
N ASP A 431 15.05 0.92 -7.80
CA ASP A 431 15.72 1.06 -6.48
C ASP A 431 16.91 0.10 -6.26
N GLU A 432 17.78 -0.05 -7.27
CA GLU A 432 18.92 -0.99 -7.29
C GLU A 432 18.56 -2.49 -7.14
N VAL A 433 17.28 -2.82 -7.10
CA VAL A 433 16.72 -4.17 -7.11
C VAL A 433 16.34 -4.55 -8.54
N THR A 434 16.40 -5.86 -8.82
CA THR A 434 15.86 -6.42 -10.07
C THR A 434 14.91 -7.55 -9.72
N THR A 435 13.66 -7.42 -10.16
CA THR A 435 12.64 -8.46 -10.01
C THR A 435 12.10 -8.81 -11.39
N PRO A 436 12.05 -10.09 -11.78
CA PRO A 436 11.54 -10.49 -13.09
C PRO A 436 10.01 -10.37 -13.16
N ARG A 437 9.48 -9.76 -14.23
CA ARG A 437 8.06 -9.84 -14.60
C ARG A 437 7.81 -11.13 -15.36
N LEU A 438 6.79 -11.86 -14.95
CA LEU A 438 6.38 -13.17 -15.47
C LEU A 438 6.38 -13.24 -17.01
N ASP A 439 7.10 -14.22 -17.56
CA ASP A 439 7.04 -14.62 -18.98
C ASP A 439 6.84 -16.14 -19.06
N LEU A 440 5.58 -16.57 -19.11
CA LEU A 440 5.18 -17.97 -19.13
C LEU A 440 5.66 -18.68 -20.41
N TYR A 441 5.57 -18.02 -21.57
CA TYR A 441 6.05 -18.62 -22.81
C TYR A 441 7.58 -18.78 -22.81
N GLY A 442 8.30 -17.77 -22.30
CA GLY A 442 9.73 -17.85 -22.10
C GLY A 442 10.11 -19.01 -21.17
N ALA A 443 9.40 -19.15 -20.05
CA ALA A 443 9.61 -20.24 -19.09
C ALA A 443 9.31 -21.63 -19.66
N LEU A 444 8.31 -21.74 -20.54
CA LEU A 444 7.96 -22.98 -21.22
C LEU A 444 9.03 -23.41 -22.23
N THR A 445 9.55 -22.45 -23.00
CA THR A 445 10.45 -22.71 -24.13
C THR A 445 11.94 -22.61 -23.79
N GLY A 446 12.28 -22.09 -22.61
CA GLY A 446 13.67 -21.76 -22.24
C GLY A 446 14.22 -20.56 -23.01
N ARG A 447 13.35 -19.69 -23.52
CA ARG A 447 13.76 -18.45 -24.21
C ARG A 447 14.52 -17.56 -23.24
N ALA A 448 15.58 -16.92 -23.71
CA ALA A 448 16.29 -15.91 -22.94
C ALA A 448 15.34 -14.75 -22.56
N PRO A 449 15.48 -14.16 -21.36
CA PRO A 449 14.68 -13.01 -20.98
C PRO A 449 14.77 -11.86 -21.97
N SER A 450 13.66 -11.12 -22.10
CA SER A 450 13.66 -9.85 -22.84
C SER A 450 14.58 -8.82 -22.17
N PRO A 451 15.07 -7.79 -22.89
CA PRO A 451 15.89 -6.75 -22.29
C PRO A 451 15.23 -6.12 -21.03
N PRO A 452 16.03 -5.77 -20.01
CA PRO A 452 15.51 -5.16 -18.80
C PRO A 452 14.64 -3.93 -19.08
N ALA A 453 13.58 -3.75 -18.31
CA ALA A 453 12.83 -2.50 -18.25
C ALA A 453 13.23 -1.76 -16.97
N THR A 454 13.88 -0.61 -17.15
CA THR A 454 14.24 0.26 -16.03
C THR A 454 13.05 1.13 -15.67
N GLN A 455 12.68 1.14 -14.39
CA GLN A 455 11.75 2.13 -13.86
C GLN A 455 12.54 3.42 -13.65
N ASP A 456 11.99 4.54 -14.12
CA ASP A 456 12.44 5.82 -13.58
C ASP A 456 12.24 5.77 -12.06
N PRO A 457 13.17 6.32 -11.26
CA PRO A 457 12.90 6.49 -9.84
C PRO A 457 11.51 7.13 -9.73
N ALA A 458 10.62 6.51 -8.94
CA ALA A 458 9.55 7.30 -8.36
C ALA A 458 10.21 8.55 -7.75
N PRO A 459 9.56 9.72 -7.69
CA PRO A 459 10.12 10.86 -6.97
C PRO A 459 10.25 10.49 -5.48
N GLY A 460 11.32 9.78 -5.15
CA GLY A 460 11.83 9.57 -3.82
C GLY A 460 12.47 10.85 -3.34
N ASP A 461 12.42 11.04 -2.04
CA ASP A 461 12.90 12.21 -1.34
C ASP A 461 14.29 12.67 -1.82
N GLY A 462 14.36 13.95 -2.19
CA GLY A 462 15.59 14.54 -2.73
C GLY A 462 16.74 14.51 -1.72
N SER A 463 17.67 13.59 -1.91
CA SER A 463 19.08 13.81 -1.58
C SER A 463 19.81 14.23 -2.86
N THR A 464 20.21 15.49 -2.92
CA THR A 464 20.90 16.15 -4.02
C THR A 464 22.20 15.45 -4.43
N PRO A 465 22.46 15.18 -5.72
CA PRO A 465 23.80 14.92 -6.24
C PRO A 465 24.59 16.23 -6.37
N ASP A 466 25.88 16.15 -6.05
CA ASP A 466 26.85 17.24 -6.17
C ASP A 466 26.95 17.79 -7.61
N ASP A 467 26.99 19.11 -7.67
CA ASP A 467 27.18 20.00 -8.82
C ASP A 467 28.54 19.79 -9.52
N PRO A 468 28.60 19.58 -10.85
CA PRO A 468 29.78 19.84 -11.66
C PRO A 468 29.61 21.18 -12.39
N GLY A 469 30.32 22.19 -11.91
CA GLY A 469 30.37 23.51 -12.53
C GLY A 469 31.11 23.58 -13.88
N ASP A 470 30.70 24.60 -14.63
CA ASP A 470 31.38 25.36 -15.68
C ASP A 470 31.29 24.91 -17.16
N ASP A 471 30.29 25.53 -17.83
CA ASP A 471 30.09 25.86 -19.26
C ASP A 471 31.18 26.86 -19.81
N PRO A 472 31.17 27.42 -21.06
CA PRO A 472 30.45 27.10 -22.32
C PRO A 472 31.26 27.16 -23.66
N ASP A 473 30.80 26.39 -24.66
CA ASP A 473 30.49 26.73 -26.10
C ASP A 473 31.57 27.35 -27.07
N PRO A 474 31.40 27.56 -28.42
CA PRO A 474 30.53 26.95 -29.47
C PRO A 474 31.19 26.60 -30.86
N ASN A 475 30.55 25.66 -31.60
CA ASN A 475 30.20 25.68 -33.06
C ASN A 475 31.26 25.38 -34.18
N PRO A 476 30.91 25.29 -35.50
CA PRO A 476 30.68 24.05 -36.28
C PRO A 476 31.52 23.94 -37.59
N SER A 477 31.40 22.85 -38.37
CA SER A 477 31.29 22.85 -39.86
C SER A 477 31.78 21.55 -40.56
N SER A 478 31.01 21.18 -41.61
CA SER A 478 31.37 20.54 -42.91
C SER A 478 31.69 19.03 -43.02
N GLY A 479 30.85 18.31 -43.79
CA GLY A 479 31.22 17.10 -44.58
C GLY A 479 32.01 17.45 -45.86
N PRO A 480 32.44 16.49 -46.75
CA PRO A 480 31.65 15.40 -47.34
C PRO A 480 32.36 14.01 -47.57
N SER A 481 31.62 13.05 -48.17
CA SER A 481 31.87 11.61 -48.56
C SER A 481 32.80 11.39 -49.81
N PRO A 482 33.13 10.17 -50.38
CA PRO A 482 33.06 8.72 -49.98
C PRO A 482 34.31 7.79 -50.28
N ALA A 483 34.30 6.56 -49.71
CA ALA A 483 34.87 5.22 -50.14
C ALA A 483 36.41 5.00 -50.32
N PRO A 484 36.97 3.74 -50.29
CA PRO A 484 36.37 2.39 -50.23
C PRO A 484 36.87 1.43 -49.10
N GLU A 485 36.20 0.28 -48.96
CA GLU A 485 36.56 -0.85 -48.08
C GLU A 485 37.91 -1.50 -48.41
N PRO A 486 38.58 -2.09 -47.39
CA PRO A 486 39.37 -3.31 -47.61
C PRO A 486 39.13 -4.40 -46.55
N VAL A 487 38.65 -5.55 -47.04
CA VAL A 487 39.08 -6.95 -46.81
C VAL A 487 39.50 -7.37 -45.38
N ASP A 488 38.71 -8.30 -44.80
CA ASP A 488 39.00 -9.04 -43.58
C ASP A 488 40.30 -9.86 -43.61
N PRO A 489 41.13 -9.82 -42.53
CA PRO A 489 42.12 -10.85 -42.23
C PRO A 489 41.60 -11.93 -41.25
N PRO A 490 42.23 -13.11 -41.21
CA PRO A 490 41.62 -14.34 -40.68
C PRO A 490 41.60 -14.43 -39.15
N ALA A 491 40.65 -15.21 -38.65
CA ALA A 491 40.36 -15.45 -37.23
C ALA A 491 41.59 -15.94 -36.41
N PRO A 492 41.81 -15.43 -35.18
CA PRO A 492 42.84 -15.94 -34.29
C PRO A 492 42.37 -17.18 -33.49
N SER A 493 43.29 -18.13 -33.33
CA SER A 493 43.16 -19.33 -32.47
C SER A 493 42.94 -18.99 -30.98
N PRO A 494 42.26 -19.85 -30.21
CA PRO A 494 41.85 -19.55 -28.84
C PRO A 494 43.04 -19.51 -27.87
N VAL A 495 43.13 -18.42 -27.11
CA VAL A 495 44.02 -18.27 -25.94
C VAL A 495 43.26 -18.77 -24.70
N PRO A 496 43.87 -19.56 -23.80
CA PRO A 496 43.22 -20.00 -22.57
C PRO A 496 43.04 -18.82 -21.59
N LEU A 497 41.81 -18.62 -21.11
CA LEU A 497 41.46 -17.63 -20.08
C LEU A 497 42.10 -17.97 -18.71
N PRO A 498 42.48 -16.98 -17.90
CA PRO A 498 42.94 -17.21 -16.53
C PRO A 498 41.78 -17.65 -15.63
N THR A 499 41.97 -18.76 -14.92
CA THR A 499 41.07 -19.21 -13.85
C THR A 499 41.18 -18.25 -12.66
N VAL A 500 40.09 -17.55 -12.33
CA VAL A 500 39.96 -16.78 -11.08
C VAL A 500 39.40 -17.71 -10.01
N THR A 501 40.23 -18.10 -9.05
CA THR A 501 39.80 -18.80 -7.84
C THR A 501 39.25 -17.79 -6.84
N VAL A 502 37.94 -17.80 -6.59
CA VAL A 502 37.31 -17.00 -5.53
C VAL A 502 37.35 -17.79 -4.23
N THR A 503 38.22 -17.37 -3.31
CA THR A 503 38.23 -17.88 -1.92
C THR A 503 37.20 -17.09 -1.12
N VAL A 504 36.06 -17.72 -0.80
CA VAL A 504 35.05 -17.15 0.11
C VAL A 504 35.48 -17.39 1.56
N THR A 505 35.96 -16.34 2.22
CA THR A 505 36.19 -16.37 3.67
C THR A 505 34.90 -15.99 4.37
N VAL A 506 34.16 -16.99 4.88
CA VAL A 506 33.01 -16.74 5.75
C VAL A 506 33.53 -16.28 7.10
N THR A 507 33.44 -14.97 7.35
CA THR A 507 33.63 -14.42 8.69
C THR A 507 32.26 -14.45 9.36
N ALA A 508 32.06 -15.38 10.31
CA ALA A 508 30.86 -15.40 11.11
C ALA A 508 30.82 -14.14 11.99
N THR A 509 29.92 -13.21 11.67
CA THR A 509 29.59 -12.09 12.55
C THR A 509 28.98 -12.68 13.83
N PRO A 510 29.54 -12.41 15.02
CA PRO A 510 28.97 -12.92 16.26
C PRO A 510 27.56 -12.33 16.44
N ALA A 511 26.61 -13.17 16.88
CA ALA A 511 25.27 -12.71 17.23
C ALA A 511 25.35 -11.57 18.25
N THR A 512 24.83 -10.40 17.88
CA THR A 512 24.72 -9.26 18.79
C THR A 512 23.80 -9.68 19.94
N ALA A 513 24.31 -9.65 21.17
CA ALA A 513 23.53 -9.90 22.37
C ALA A 513 22.34 -8.91 22.45
N PRO A 514 21.18 -9.30 23.02
CA PRO A 514 20.00 -8.45 23.04
C PRO A 514 20.31 -7.11 23.73
N THR A 515 20.15 -6.03 22.99
CA THR A 515 20.38 -4.67 23.46
C THR A 515 19.36 -4.36 24.56
N VAL A 516 19.81 -4.32 25.81
CA VAL A 516 19.01 -3.78 26.92
C VAL A 516 18.92 -2.27 26.72
N CYS A 517 17.69 -1.74 26.63
CA CYS A 517 17.42 -0.32 26.47
C CYS A 517 18.09 0.50 27.58
N SER A 518 19.11 1.30 27.26
CA SER A 518 19.63 2.29 28.21
C SER A 518 19.98 3.61 27.53
N ARG A 519 19.29 4.69 27.94
CA ARG A 519 19.82 6.05 27.90
C ARG A 519 19.82 6.57 29.34
N GLY A 520 21.00 6.94 29.84
CA GLY A 520 21.23 7.37 31.22
C GLY A 520 21.70 6.25 32.15
N LYS A 521 22.44 6.62 33.22
CA LYS A 521 23.05 5.71 34.23
C LYS A 521 22.03 4.94 35.11
N ALA A 522 20.78 4.78 34.68
CA ALA A 522 19.73 4.20 35.51
C ALA A 522 19.72 2.67 35.37
N THR A 523 20.34 1.99 36.33
CA THR A 523 20.34 0.53 36.50
C THR A 523 19.01 -0.03 37.07
N LYS A 524 17.90 0.73 36.98
CA LYS A 524 16.58 0.35 37.50
C LYS A 524 15.44 0.73 36.54
N THR A 525 14.43 -0.13 36.49
CA THR A 525 13.16 0.08 35.75
C THR A 525 12.48 1.38 36.15
N LEU A 526 12.20 2.25 35.18
CA LEU A 526 11.53 3.53 35.39
C LEU A 526 10.00 3.37 35.40
N THR A 527 9.31 4.18 36.21
CA THR A 527 7.84 4.33 36.15
C THR A 527 7.45 5.16 34.92
N ALA A 528 6.17 5.16 34.54
CA ALA A 528 5.68 5.99 33.42
C ALA A 528 6.03 7.49 33.58
N ALA A 529 5.96 8.01 34.81
CA ALA A 529 6.39 9.37 35.12
C ALA A 529 7.93 9.56 35.03
N GLY A 530 8.71 8.51 35.34
CA GLY A 530 10.15 8.48 35.16
C GLY A 530 10.55 8.53 33.68
N TRP A 531 9.89 7.74 32.83
CA TRP A 531 10.08 7.77 31.38
C TRP A 531 9.69 9.11 30.76
N ALA A 532 8.55 9.68 31.16
CA ALA A 532 8.13 11.02 30.72
C ALA A 532 9.16 12.09 31.12
N THR A 533 9.79 11.96 32.29
CA THR A 533 10.83 12.90 32.72
C THR A 533 12.10 12.77 31.88
N GLU A 534 12.54 11.54 31.57
CA GLU A 534 13.73 11.29 30.73
C GLU A 534 13.54 11.76 29.28
N MET A 535 12.37 11.54 28.68
CA MET A 535 12.04 12.06 27.34
C MET A 535 12.09 13.59 27.25
N THR A 536 11.89 14.29 28.38
CA THR A 536 11.91 15.76 28.43
C THR A 536 13.28 16.36 28.73
N ARG A 537 14.29 15.54 29.08
CA ARG A 537 15.67 15.98 29.32
C ARG A 537 16.52 15.88 28.05
N GLY A 538 16.62 16.97 27.29
CA GLY A 538 17.69 17.14 26.28
C GLY A 538 17.24 17.79 24.96
N LYS A 539 18.18 18.47 24.28
CA LYS A 539 17.95 19.27 23.06
C LYS A 539 17.77 18.43 21.77
N GLY A 540 16.86 17.46 21.78
CA GLY A 540 16.08 17.17 20.57
C GLY A 540 16.58 16.07 19.63
N GLU A 541 17.32 15.06 20.09
CA GLU A 541 17.50 13.83 19.30
C GLU A 541 17.32 12.60 20.18
N LEU A 542 16.31 11.79 19.84
CA LEU A 542 16.08 10.45 20.34
C LEU A 542 16.54 9.49 19.23
N PRO A 543 17.65 8.76 19.39
CA PRO A 543 18.11 7.81 18.39
C PRO A 543 17.05 6.74 18.13
N ASP A 544 16.96 6.25 16.89
CA ASP A 544 15.93 5.29 16.46
C ASP A 544 15.91 4.00 17.31
N GLU A 545 17.06 3.58 17.81
CA GLU A 545 17.17 2.45 18.75
C GLU A 545 16.47 2.76 20.10
N THR A 546 16.52 4.02 20.57
CA THR A 546 15.85 4.46 21.80
C THR A 546 14.34 4.64 21.57
N LEU A 547 13.93 5.09 20.39
CA LEU A 547 12.53 5.18 19.97
C LEU A 547 11.91 3.78 19.84
N GLY A 548 12.59 2.85 19.17
CA GLY A 548 12.18 1.46 19.05
C GLY A 548 12.09 0.76 20.40
N CYS A 549 13.04 1.01 21.31
CA CYS A 549 12.98 0.55 22.70
C CYS A 549 11.78 1.11 23.48
N TYR A 550 11.48 2.41 23.31
CA TYR A 550 10.36 3.08 23.95
C TYR A 550 9.02 2.51 23.47
N LEU A 551 8.84 2.33 22.17
CA LEU A 551 7.64 1.72 21.58
C LEU A 551 7.46 0.27 22.06
N ARG A 552 8.55 -0.50 22.19
CA ARG A 552 8.54 -1.85 22.76
C ARG A 552 8.23 -1.88 24.26
N LEU A 553 8.67 -0.87 25.04
CA LEU A 553 8.32 -0.70 26.46
C LEU A 553 6.87 -0.27 26.65
N VAL A 554 6.34 0.59 25.76
CA VAL A 554 4.92 0.94 25.71
C VAL A 554 4.07 -0.29 25.38
N ALA A 555 4.54 -1.14 24.46
CA ALA A 555 3.92 -2.42 24.13
C ALA A 555 3.99 -3.46 25.27
N LYS A 556 5.06 -3.47 26.08
CA LYS A 556 5.25 -4.45 27.18
C LYS A 556 4.78 -4.02 28.58
N ALA A 557 4.73 -2.72 28.92
CA ALA A 557 4.57 -2.25 30.32
C ALA A 557 3.34 -1.35 30.59
N SER A 558 2.48 -1.14 29.60
CA SER A 558 1.46 -0.10 29.58
C SER A 558 0.14 -0.27 30.35
N GLY A 559 0.08 -0.21 31.69
CA GLY A 559 -1.17 0.11 32.40
C GLY A 559 -1.70 1.55 32.16
N VAL A 560 -1.08 2.32 31.26
CA VAL A 560 -1.31 3.77 31.06
C VAL A 560 -2.15 4.05 29.80
N PHE A 561 -2.13 3.16 28.80
CA PHE A 561 -3.02 3.20 27.64
C PHE A 561 -3.46 1.76 27.31
N PRO A 562 -4.47 1.22 28.01
CA PRO A 562 -4.91 -0.17 27.82
C PRO A 562 -5.29 -0.49 26.36
N GLU A 563 -5.70 0.54 25.62
CA GLU A 563 -6.21 0.44 24.25
C GLU A 563 -5.09 0.16 23.22
N LEU A 564 -3.83 0.50 23.54
CA LEU A 564 -2.65 0.23 22.72
C LEU A 564 -2.23 -1.24 22.69
N THR A 565 -2.75 -2.11 23.56
CA THR A 565 -2.50 -3.57 23.44
C THR A 565 -3.07 -4.18 22.16
N ARG A 566 -3.90 -3.44 21.41
CA ARG A 566 -4.52 -3.87 20.15
C ARG A 566 -3.94 -3.18 18.91
N ALA A 567 -2.98 -2.27 19.04
CA ALA A 567 -2.47 -1.48 17.92
C ALA A 567 -1.02 -1.83 17.60
N SER A 568 -0.80 -2.60 16.52
CA SER A 568 0.51 -3.03 16.04
C SER A 568 1.09 -2.17 14.90
N THR A 569 0.33 -1.21 14.35
CA THR A 569 0.79 -0.31 13.28
C THR A 569 0.23 1.12 13.46
N PRO A 570 0.77 2.15 12.78
CA PRO A 570 0.27 3.53 12.84
C PRO A 570 -1.21 3.64 12.46
N GLY A 571 -1.65 2.93 11.42
CA GLY A 571 -3.04 2.86 11.01
C GLY A 571 -3.94 2.17 12.05
N THR A 572 -3.43 1.19 12.79
CA THR A 572 -4.18 0.52 13.88
C THR A 572 -4.21 1.39 15.14
N ALA A 573 -3.17 2.18 15.41
CA ALA A 573 -3.15 3.16 16.49
C ALA A 573 -4.14 4.32 16.22
N TYR A 574 -4.22 4.79 14.99
CA TYR A 574 -5.24 5.78 14.57
C TYR A 574 -6.67 5.23 14.62
N ARG A 575 -6.86 3.93 14.34
CA ARG A 575 -8.15 3.23 14.39
C ARG A 575 -8.65 2.98 15.81
N VAL A 576 -7.78 2.53 16.71
CA VAL A 576 -8.11 2.32 18.14
C VAL A 576 -8.55 3.62 18.82
N LEU A 577 -8.05 4.77 18.37
CA LEU A 577 -8.36 6.09 18.92
C LEU A 577 -9.66 6.72 18.40
N LYS A 578 -10.35 6.10 17.43
CA LYS A 578 -11.71 6.49 17.03
C LYS A 578 -12.70 5.53 17.69
N PRO A 579 -13.54 5.97 18.64
CA PRO A 579 -14.63 5.12 19.08
C PRO A 579 -15.65 5.00 17.95
N ALA A 580 -16.03 3.76 17.64
CA ALA A 580 -17.21 3.46 16.84
C ALA A 580 -18.46 4.02 17.54
N GLY A 581 -19.25 4.81 16.83
CA GLY A 581 -20.59 5.23 17.25
C GLY A 581 -20.74 6.63 17.88
N LYS A 582 -21.97 7.16 17.77
CA LYS A 582 -22.43 8.52 18.15
C LYS A 582 -22.45 8.81 19.67
N THR A 583 -21.46 8.35 20.43
CA THR A 583 -21.35 8.67 21.87
C THR A 583 -20.43 9.87 22.05
N LYS A 584 -20.87 10.91 22.78
CA LYS A 584 -20.03 12.08 23.07
C LYS A 584 -18.80 11.64 23.88
N LEU A 585 -17.67 11.50 23.19
CA LEU A 585 -16.34 11.33 23.78
C LEU A 585 -16.13 12.31 24.95
N THR A 586 -15.70 11.79 26.11
CA THR A 586 -15.31 12.64 27.24
C THR A 586 -14.09 13.48 26.86
N GLN A 587 -13.96 14.69 27.42
CA GLN A 587 -12.83 15.58 27.09
C GLN A 587 -11.47 14.95 27.40
N LYS A 588 -11.42 14.02 28.37
CA LYS A 588 -10.22 13.25 28.70
C LYS A 588 -9.76 12.36 27.53
N ILE A 589 -10.67 11.55 26.98
CA ILE A 589 -10.34 10.62 25.90
C ILE A 589 -9.94 11.38 24.64
N LYS A 590 -10.59 12.52 24.34
CA LYS A 590 -10.21 13.38 23.22
C LYS A 590 -8.79 13.91 23.36
N MET A 591 -8.43 14.40 24.55
CA MET A 591 -7.09 14.92 24.83
C MET A 591 -6.03 13.82 24.72
N GLU A 592 -6.29 12.64 25.27
CA GLU A 592 -5.38 11.49 25.24
C GLU A 592 -5.16 10.99 23.80
N SER A 593 -6.21 10.99 22.98
CA SER A 593 -6.13 10.62 21.56
C SER A 593 -5.31 11.60 20.74
N GLU A 594 -5.56 12.91 20.90
CA GLU A 594 -4.81 13.95 20.18
C GLU A 594 -3.34 14.02 20.62
N LEU A 595 -3.06 13.74 21.89
CA LEU A 595 -1.69 13.70 22.40
C LEU A 595 -0.93 12.49 21.86
N LEU A 596 -1.57 11.31 21.81
CA LEU A 596 -0.96 10.12 21.23
C LEU A 596 -0.69 10.28 19.72
N ALA A 597 -1.67 10.79 18.97
CA ALA A 597 -1.49 11.09 17.55
C ALA A 597 -0.33 12.05 17.30
N ALA A 598 -0.16 13.05 18.16
CA ALA A 598 0.93 13.99 18.06
C ALA A 598 2.32 13.38 18.34
N TRP A 599 2.41 12.45 19.30
CA TRP A 599 3.63 11.69 19.55
C TRP A 599 4.00 10.78 18.37
N LEU A 600 3.00 10.15 17.74
CA LEU A 600 3.20 9.32 16.55
C LEU A 600 3.64 10.16 15.35
N ASN A 601 2.94 11.26 15.07
CA ASN A 601 3.28 12.15 13.94
C ASN A 601 4.69 12.74 14.09
N TRP A 602 5.12 13.04 15.32
CA TRP A 602 6.51 13.46 15.56
C TRP A 602 7.51 12.31 15.35
N ALA A 603 7.22 11.11 15.87
CA ALA A 603 8.09 9.95 15.75
C ALA A 603 8.34 9.51 14.29
N HIS A 604 7.36 9.76 13.41
CA HIS A 604 7.45 9.48 11.98
C HIS A 604 7.89 10.70 11.14
N GLY A 605 8.48 11.73 11.77
CA GLY A 605 8.99 12.91 11.07
C GLY A 605 7.92 13.87 10.51
N GLY A 606 6.63 13.53 10.64
CA GLY A 606 5.50 14.33 10.17
C GLY A 606 5.29 15.67 10.89
N VAL A 607 5.95 15.88 12.04
CA VAL A 607 5.92 17.17 12.76
C VAL A 607 7.29 17.55 13.32
N ASN A 608 7.80 18.73 12.97
CA ASN A 608 9.03 19.26 13.55
C ASN A 608 8.82 19.78 14.99
N PHE A 609 9.49 19.17 15.95
CA PHE A 609 9.36 19.46 17.39
C PHE A 609 9.76 20.90 17.76
N THR A 610 10.63 21.55 16.98
CA THR A 610 11.10 22.92 17.23
C THR A 610 10.23 23.97 16.55
N ALA A 611 9.25 23.56 15.73
CA ALA A 611 8.34 24.48 15.06
C ALA A 611 7.57 25.31 16.09
N LYS A 612 7.49 26.62 15.83
CA LYS A 612 6.79 27.56 16.70
C LYS A 612 5.29 27.53 16.42
N ILE A 613 4.51 27.23 17.45
CA ILE A 613 3.05 27.36 17.44
C ILE A 613 2.64 28.79 17.78
N SER A 614 3.46 29.49 18.57
CA SER A 614 3.30 30.91 18.89
C SER A 614 4.67 31.60 18.99
N LYS A 615 4.69 32.92 19.19
CA LYS A 615 5.95 33.70 19.34
C LYS A 615 6.90 33.15 20.41
N SER A 616 6.38 32.47 21.44
CA SER A 616 7.14 31.95 22.58
C SER A 616 6.93 30.46 22.88
N THR A 617 6.15 29.74 22.06
CA THR A 617 5.78 28.34 22.35
C THR A 617 6.05 27.45 21.14
N THR A 618 6.79 26.37 21.35
CA THR A 618 7.06 25.36 20.32
C THR A 618 6.08 24.19 20.39
N VAL A 619 6.05 23.37 19.33
CA VAL A 619 5.37 22.06 19.30
C VAL A 619 5.82 21.21 20.49
N ARG A 620 7.14 21.18 20.75
CA ARG A 620 7.73 20.55 21.92
C ARG A 620 7.13 21.04 23.23
N ASP A 621 7.10 22.35 23.45
CA ASP A 621 6.61 22.92 24.72
C ASP A 621 5.14 22.55 24.96
N THR A 622 4.37 22.52 23.87
CA THR A 622 2.96 22.16 23.89
C THR A 622 2.74 20.68 24.20
N LEU A 623 3.51 19.77 23.60
CA LEU A 623 3.42 18.33 23.85
C LEU A 623 3.83 17.98 25.28
N ILE A 624 4.89 18.62 25.77
CA ILE A 624 5.37 18.46 27.15
C ILE A 624 4.32 18.99 28.13
N ALA A 625 3.70 20.14 27.85
CA ALA A 625 2.66 20.70 28.69
C ALA A 625 1.41 19.81 28.71
N ALA A 626 0.97 19.31 27.56
CA ALA A 626 -0.17 18.40 27.44
C ALA A 626 0.04 17.08 28.19
N GLU A 627 1.22 16.47 28.07
CA GLU A 627 1.57 15.23 28.77
C GLU A 627 1.64 15.43 30.30
N ARG A 628 2.16 16.58 30.75
CA ARG A 628 2.13 16.93 32.17
C ARG A 628 0.72 17.12 32.72
N GLN A 629 -0.21 17.68 31.94
CA GLN A 629 -1.61 17.83 32.35
C GLN A 629 -2.33 16.48 32.40
N ARG A 630 -2.07 15.61 31.41
CA ARG A 630 -2.56 14.22 31.40
C ARG A 630 -2.15 13.46 32.66
N LEU A 631 -0.86 13.54 33.04
CA LEU A 631 -0.33 12.87 34.24
C LEU A 631 -0.91 13.39 35.56
N LYS A 632 -1.40 14.64 35.58
CA LYS A 632 -2.09 15.23 36.74
C LYS A 632 -3.58 14.89 36.80
N GLY A 633 -4.11 14.16 35.81
CA GLY A 633 -5.53 13.87 35.68
C GLY A 633 -6.39 15.09 35.32
N ALA A 634 -5.76 16.18 34.89
CA ALA A 634 -6.44 17.41 34.52
C ALA A 634 -6.82 17.39 33.04
N THR A 635 -8.10 17.65 32.73
CA THR A 635 -8.57 17.78 31.34
C THR A 635 -8.57 19.25 30.93
N LEU A 636 -7.85 19.61 29.88
CA LEU A 636 -7.94 20.94 29.27
C LEU A 636 -8.37 20.80 27.80
N ALA A 637 -9.57 21.27 27.50
CA ALA A 637 -10.07 21.39 26.13
C ALA A 637 -9.15 22.25 25.25
N GLU A 638 -8.43 23.20 25.87
CA GLU A 638 -7.45 24.06 25.23
C GLU A 638 -6.29 23.25 24.60
N TYR A 639 -5.64 22.35 25.36
CA TYR A 639 -4.55 21.52 24.81
C TYR A 639 -5.04 20.55 23.74
N THR A 640 -6.25 19.99 23.89
CA THR A 640 -6.86 19.16 22.84
C THR A 640 -6.99 19.96 21.54
N SER A 641 -7.48 21.19 21.63
CA SER A 641 -7.62 22.08 20.47
C SER A 641 -6.26 22.48 19.90
N ILE A 642 -5.25 22.75 20.73
CA ILE A 642 -3.92 23.14 20.27
C ILE A 642 -3.22 21.97 19.57
N LEU A 643 -3.24 20.77 20.16
CA LEU A 643 -2.69 19.57 19.54
C LEU A 643 -3.34 19.28 18.20
N LYS A 644 -4.67 19.29 18.15
CA LYS A 644 -5.42 19.05 16.92
C LYS A 644 -5.13 20.09 15.82
N LYS A 645 -5.09 21.37 16.19
CA LYS A 645 -4.99 22.48 15.22
C LYS A 645 -3.56 22.80 14.79
N HIS A 646 -2.57 22.57 15.66
CA HIS A 646 -1.22 23.06 15.44
C HIS A 646 -0.17 21.95 15.38
N VAL A 647 -0.50 20.73 15.84
CA VAL A 647 0.42 19.59 15.81
C VAL A 647 -0.08 18.52 14.84
N ASN A 648 -1.36 18.16 14.90
CA ASN A 648 -1.96 17.08 14.09
C ASN A 648 -2.68 17.55 12.82
N ALA A 649 -2.63 18.84 12.50
CA ALA A 649 -3.43 19.42 11.41
C ALA A 649 -2.96 19.05 9.99
N ARG A 650 -1.76 18.46 9.85
CA ARG A 650 -1.36 17.80 8.61
C ARG A 650 -1.91 16.37 8.60
N ARG A 651 -3.18 16.24 8.24
CA ARG A 651 -3.73 14.95 7.81
C ARG A 651 -3.26 14.71 6.38
N ILE A 652 -2.38 13.72 6.25
CA ILE A 652 -1.91 13.15 4.99
C ILE A 652 -3.15 12.71 4.21
N ALA A 653 -3.33 13.31 3.03
CA ALA A 653 -4.22 12.84 1.98
C ALA A 653 -3.50 11.73 1.20
#